data_AF-A0A9P1ETE1-F1
#
_entry.id   AF-A0A9P1ETE1-F1
#
_cell.length_a   1.000
_cell.length_b   1.000
_cell.length_c   1.000
_cell.angle_alpha   90.00
_cell.angle_beta   90.00
_cell.angle_gamma   90.00
#
_symmetry.space_group_name_H-M   'P 1'
#
loop_
_entity.id
_entity.type
_entity.pdbx_description
1 polymer ?
#
loop_
_entity_poly.entity_id
_entity_poly.type
_entity_poly.pdbx_seq_one_letter_code
_entity_poly.pdbx_strand_id
1 'polypeptide(L)'
;MSSDAGGSGDSKSTRDRIASLARKTQKEKLEDYKEKHAKFNPSKRAMQRDAEVEDELFVSDEPSNKRFLLDESPSAPKPLSIAERLMQKMGHKAGAGLGKHAQGIAEPVGLSTQRGRTGLGSEAGKALTRDFNEAWNEELENKTVEETVKWLTDISDEQRKEIVEKLADDEWIVVRRKKLVIDDEINFCEAQVLKDMIEAKNVFDAMSDRDLREARARANPYETIGSAFFQNRAAMKTANMDKIYDWILSRENTENNKFLEKNPLDSTSTGKNIDRNEELFYFADVCAGPGGFSEYMLWRKGFYNAKGFGFTLAGKDDFKLQKFSASSAYFFETFYGTKDNGDVMDPENIDSLEDFIMRGTDGRGVHLMMADGGFSVEGQENIQEILSKRLYLCQLLVSLCIVREGGNFFCKLFDIFTPFSVDLIYLMRVCYDSVSLHKPHTSRPANSERYITCKGLRREYSDVVKEYLKRVNLKMDVLKNADAGKDVEEIMPLDIIKSDSTFMDELIEHNHHLAIRQTLYLRKYQSFAKNQGQFDKDQGNLKEECLKYWSVPNRGRPRGGDRGNRYDNMERLNPTQVFGKYSPKICGLSDFGNVGPEFQLDFLKSSIPSNITYDEYRFVALGGKHPNILIAAGDTTFIFKNDNFEAQTKNHVRIPENTVILVDMAEEVEKTDSNKIKISAAPPVIRILDAAVLAGDDVSKLPYEERLRAARKFATALRLTNRKVKEGWGRKESYITPNLTVAAQIHSLGEIENFRSNLEILPFDREITALFKEGDFTFKCHGLRFARVLKAEWQLGWSKSQQRQYAHSPHHKCGSLFEEQWEGKNVYASFWDTVILTSKEKNAQLEFMRNGGKQVLSSVWSWKPCIRTPYGPDKILNHPEAFDGRPTLAALKQQIVTNDETARRVRT
;
A
#
# COMPACT_ATOMS: atom_id res chain seq x y z
N MET A 1 61.34 -42.06 -4.00
CA MET A 1 62.03 -42.88 -2.99
C MET A 1 61.14 -42.92 -1.75
N SER A 2 60.79 -44.15 -1.35
CA SER A 2 60.56 -44.66 0.01
C SER A 2 59.91 -43.78 1.11
N SER A 3 58.99 -44.46 1.80
CA SER A 3 58.82 -44.59 3.26
C SER A 3 57.67 -43.82 3.92
N ASP A 4 56.59 -44.59 4.11
CA ASP A 4 56.10 -45.08 5.40
C ASP A 4 55.60 -44.14 6.52
N ALA A 5 54.48 -44.65 7.08
CA ALA A 5 54.04 -44.64 8.47
C ALA A 5 53.35 -43.39 9.07
N GLY A 6 52.06 -43.60 9.38
CA GLY A 6 51.50 -43.28 10.70
C GLY A 6 50.62 -42.03 10.78
N GLY A 7 49.33 -42.22 11.10
CA GLY A 7 48.46 -41.08 11.40
C GLY A 7 46.99 -41.41 11.69
N SER A 8 46.73 -42.37 12.59
CA SER A 8 45.40 -42.65 13.14
C SER A 8 44.91 -41.53 14.06
N GLY A 9 44.60 -40.35 13.52
CA GLY A 9 44.30 -39.18 14.33
C GLY A 9 43.43 -38.13 13.66
N ASP A 10 42.23 -38.47 13.16
CA ASP A 10 41.26 -37.40 12.84
C ASP A 10 39.76 -37.78 12.87
N SER A 11 39.42 -39.07 13.02
CA SER A 11 38.00 -39.46 13.13
C SER A 11 37.37 -39.08 14.47
N LYS A 12 38.19 -38.99 15.53
CA LYS A 12 37.75 -38.55 16.88
C LYS A 12 37.53 -37.03 16.92
N SER A 13 38.42 -36.25 16.31
CA SER A 13 38.34 -34.78 16.19
C SER A 13 37.10 -34.34 15.40
N THR A 14 36.77 -35.04 14.31
CA THR A 14 35.59 -34.73 13.49
C THR A 14 34.28 -35.13 14.19
N ARG A 15 34.25 -36.28 14.89
CA ARG A 15 33.09 -36.66 15.72
C ARG A 15 32.89 -35.72 16.90
N ASP A 16 33.97 -35.26 17.53
CA ASP A 16 33.90 -34.29 18.63
C ASP A 16 33.45 -32.91 18.15
N ARG A 17 33.86 -32.49 16.94
CA ARG A 17 33.33 -31.27 16.29
C ARG A 17 31.85 -31.37 15.94
N ILE A 18 31.40 -32.50 15.38
CA ILE A 18 29.98 -32.74 15.07
C ILE A 18 29.16 -32.83 16.36
N ALA A 19 29.66 -33.50 17.39
CA ALA A 19 29.01 -33.57 18.69
C ALA A 19 29.00 -32.21 19.41
N SER A 20 30.04 -31.40 19.26
CA SER A 20 30.11 -30.02 19.73
C SER A 20 29.10 -29.13 19.00
N LEU A 21 29.01 -29.22 17.67
CA LEU A 21 28.01 -28.51 16.87
C LEU A 21 26.59 -28.97 17.24
N ALA A 22 26.34 -30.27 17.37
CA ALA A 22 25.04 -30.79 17.78
C ALA A 22 24.68 -30.33 19.20
N ARG A 23 25.63 -30.34 20.16
CA ARG A 23 25.41 -29.80 21.51
C ARG A 23 25.22 -28.29 21.50
N LYS A 24 25.91 -27.54 20.64
CA LYS A 24 25.74 -26.10 20.48
C LYS A 24 24.38 -25.78 19.87
N THR A 25 23.97 -26.48 18.83
CA THR A 25 22.63 -26.37 18.23
C THR A 25 21.53 -26.83 19.18
N GLN A 26 21.77 -27.84 20.02
CA GLN A 26 20.81 -28.30 21.02
C GLN A 26 20.76 -27.35 22.22
N LYS A 27 21.87 -26.71 22.60
CA LYS A 27 21.93 -25.67 23.62
C LYS A 27 21.32 -24.37 23.12
N GLU A 28 21.53 -23.99 21.88
CA GLU A 28 20.85 -22.89 21.19
C GLU A 28 19.35 -23.19 21.07
N LYS A 29 18.94 -24.40 20.69
CA LYS A 29 17.51 -24.80 20.68
C LYS A 29 16.90 -24.85 22.08
N LEU A 30 17.67 -25.22 23.10
CA LEU A 30 17.23 -25.24 24.49
C LEU A 30 17.18 -23.84 25.09
N GLU A 31 18.12 -22.96 24.72
CA GLU A 31 18.10 -21.53 25.05
C GLU A 31 16.95 -20.84 24.33
N ASP A 32 16.68 -21.15 23.06
CA ASP A 32 15.55 -20.64 22.27
C ASP A 32 14.21 -21.20 22.80
N TYR A 33 14.18 -22.46 23.25
CA TYR A 33 13.03 -23.04 23.96
C TYR A 33 12.84 -22.39 25.34
N LYS A 34 13.91 -22.15 26.09
CA LYS A 34 13.88 -21.44 27.37
C LYS A 34 13.59 -19.95 27.18
N GLU A 35 13.96 -19.29 26.09
CA GLU A 35 13.61 -17.90 25.79
C GLU A 35 12.11 -17.81 25.40
N LYS A 36 11.62 -18.81 24.66
CA LYS A 36 10.20 -18.97 24.33
C LYS A 36 9.33 -19.32 25.53
N HIS A 37 9.85 -20.07 26.51
CA HIS A 37 9.08 -20.57 27.66
C HIS A 37 9.40 -19.89 29.02
N ALA A 38 10.52 -19.18 29.17
CA ALA A 38 10.80 -18.34 30.36
C ALA A 38 9.96 -17.07 30.38
N LYS A 39 9.24 -16.78 29.28
CA LYS A 39 8.15 -15.79 29.24
C LYS A 39 6.78 -16.38 29.60
N PHE A 40 6.75 -17.52 30.30
CA PHE A 40 5.51 -18.19 30.67
C PHE A 40 5.51 -18.71 32.12
N ASN A 41 5.47 -17.76 33.07
CA ASN A 41 4.69 -17.84 34.31
C ASN A 41 4.50 -16.41 34.87
N PRO A 42 3.39 -16.09 35.56
CA PRO A 42 2.22 -15.47 34.95
C PRO A 42 2.15 -13.94 35.16
N SER A 43 2.13 -13.19 34.06
CA SER A 43 1.44 -11.90 33.96
C SER A 43 0.86 -11.73 32.56
N LYS A 44 -0.05 -12.64 32.19
CA LYS A 44 -0.82 -12.59 30.95
C LYS A 44 -2.23 -12.09 31.25
N ARG A 45 -2.60 -10.92 30.73
CA ARG A 45 -3.77 -10.68 29.85
C ARG A 45 -4.16 -9.20 29.81
N ALA A 46 -3.61 -8.46 28.86
CA ALA A 46 -4.24 -7.36 28.14
C ALA A 46 -3.41 -7.09 26.87
N MET A 47 -4.00 -6.55 25.81
CA MET A 47 -3.34 -6.10 24.56
C MET A 47 -2.79 -7.11 23.53
N GLN A 48 -2.87 -8.43 23.71
CA GLN A 48 -2.47 -9.40 22.66
C GLN A 48 -3.64 -10.14 21.99
N ARG A 49 -4.87 -9.61 22.05
CA ARG A 49 -6.04 -10.32 21.52
C ARG A 49 -7.05 -9.48 20.75
N ASP A 50 -6.60 -8.36 20.18
CA ASP A 50 -7.42 -7.54 19.28
C ASP A 50 -6.96 -7.64 17.80
N ALA A 51 -6.06 -8.59 17.47
CA ALA A 51 -5.58 -8.78 16.09
C ALA A 51 -5.37 -10.24 15.62
N GLU A 52 -5.58 -11.28 16.45
CA GLU A 52 -5.20 -12.66 16.07
C GLU A 52 -6.16 -13.80 16.50
N VAL A 53 -7.44 -13.54 16.81
CA VAL A 53 -8.43 -14.63 16.88
C VAL A 53 -9.78 -14.15 16.34
N GLU A 54 -9.95 -14.18 15.01
CA GLU A 54 -11.24 -14.00 14.33
C GLU A 54 -11.48 -15.06 13.25
N ASP A 55 -10.98 -16.29 13.44
CA ASP A 55 -11.18 -17.37 12.44
C ASP A 55 -11.51 -18.74 13.06
N GLU A 56 -12.19 -18.77 14.20
CA GLU A 56 -12.90 -19.96 14.65
C GLU A 56 -14.31 -19.60 15.11
N LEU A 57 -15.26 -19.80 14.21
CA LEU A 57 -16.63 -20.30 14.40
C LEU A 57 -17.51 -19.75 13.28
N PHE A 58 -17.75 -20.54 12.25
CA PHE A 58 -19.01 -20.68 11.50
C PHE A 58 -18.78 -21.79 10.47
N VAL A 59 -18.93 -23.04 10.91
CA VAL A 59 -19.23 -24.15 10.01
C VAL A 59 -20.73 -24.06 9.77
N SER A 60 -21.12 -23.83 8.52
CA SER A 60 -22.50 -23.93 8.07
C SER A 60 -22.89 -25.40 8.00
N ASP A 61 -23.43 -25.95 9.07
CA ASP A 61 -24.17 -27.21 8.98
C ASP A 61 -25.59 -26.92 8.52
N GLU A 62 -25.95 -27.45 7.36
CA GLU A 62 -27.32 -27.44 6.84
C GLU A 62 -28.29 -28.09 7.83
N PRO A 63 -29.50 -27.54 8.04
CA PRO A 63 -30.46 -28.14 8.96
C PRO A 63 -31.11 -29.37 8.33
N SER A 64 -30.68 -30.55 8.78
CA SER A 64 -31.40 -31.81 8.54
C SER A 64 -32.77 -31.77 9.21
N ASN A 65 -33.83 -31.83 8.40
CA ASN A 65 -35.22 -32.01 8.80
C ASN A 65 -35.41 -33.15 9.82
N LYS A 66 -35.71 -32.81 11.08
CA LYS A 66 -36.43 -33.70 12.01
C LYS A 66 -37.53 -32.90 12.72
N ARG A 67 -38.74 -33.00 12.19
CA ARG A 67 -40.00 -32.68 12.88
C ARG A 67 -40.07 -33.48 14.19
N PHE A 68 -40.04 -32.79 15.32
CA PHE A 68 -40.58 -33.32 16.58
C PHE A 68 -42.01 -32.81 16.71
N LEU A 69 -42.97 -33.71 16.50
CA LEU A 69 -44.37 -33.50 16.83
C LEU A 69 -44.51 -33.61 18.35
N LEU A 70 -45.02 -32.54 18.98
CA LEU A 70 -45.52 -32.57 20.35
C LEU A 70 -46.93 -33.17 20.29
N ASP A 71 -47.06 -34.39 20.81
CA ASP A 71 -48.35 -35.04 21.05
C ASP A 71 -48.73 -34.81 22.52
N GLU A 72 -49.78 -34.02 22.75
CA GLU A 72 -50.35 -33.76 24.07
C GLU A 72 -51.30 -34.91 24.45
N SER A 73 -50.86 -35.79 25.35
CA SER A 73 -51.77 -36.59 26.16
C SER A 73 -51.20 -36.83 27.57
N PRO A 74 -52.02 -36.70 28.64
CA PRO A 74 -51.53 -36.72 30.02
C PRO A 74 -51.12 -38.13 30.45
N SER A 75 -49.82 -38.32 30.72
CA SER A 75 -49.29 -39.58 31.26
C SER A 75 -49.53 -39.71 32.76
N ALA A 76 -50.01 -40.88 33.20
CA ALA A 76 -50.23 -41.25 34.60
C ALA A 76 -48.98 -41.04 35.51
N PRO A 77 -49.16 -40.77 36.82
CA PRO A 77 -48.06 -40.40 37.71
C PRO A 77 -47.03 -41.54 37.87
N LYS A 78 -45.75 -41.19 37.67
CA LYS A 78 -44.61 -42.11 37.86
C LYS A 78 -44.50 -42.55 39.33
N PRO A 79 -44.16 -43.82 39.61
CA PRO A 79 -43.93 -44.28 40.97
C PRO A 79 -42.69 -43.61 41.59
N LEU A 80 -42.82 -43.14 42.83
CA LEU A 80 -41.75 -42.50 43.61
C LEU A 80 -40.50 -43.39 43.68
N SER A 81 -39.35 -42.80 43.39
CA SER A 81 -38.01 -43.39 43.53
C SER A 81 -37.69 -43.76 45.00
N ILE A 82 -36.69 -44.61 45.19
CA ILE A 82 -36.23 -45.03 46.53
C ILE A 82 -35.79 -43.80 47.36
N ALA A 83 -35.13 -42.83 46.72
CA ALA A 83 -34.71 -41.59 47.36
C ALA A 83 -35.91 -40.75 47.82
N GLU A 84 -36.95 -40.61 46.99
CA GLU A 84 -38.16 -39.85 47.33
C GLU A 84 -38.95 -40.49 48.48
N ARG A 85 -39.01 -41.83 48.56
CA ARG A 85 -39.64 -42.54 49.68
C ARG A 85 -38.86 -42.36 50.99
N LEU A 86 -37.52 -42.32 50.92
CA LEU A 86 -36.66 -42.02 52.06
C LEU A 86 -36.86 -40.57 52.54
N MET A 87 -36.93 -39.62 51.61
CA MET A 87 -37.19 -38.22 51.92
C MET A 87 -38.58 -38.03 52.58
N GLN A 88 -39.62 -38.71 52.09
CA GLN A 88 -40.94 -38.71 52.74
C GLN A 88 -40.89 -39.28 54.16
N LYS A 89 -40.18 -40.39 54.39
CA LYS A 89 -40.01 -40.96 55.74
C LYS A 89 -39.28 -40.03 56.70
N MET A 90 -38.46 -39.10 56.20
CA MET A 90 -37.76 -38.09 56.98
C MET A 90 -38.54 -36.77 57.14
N GLY A 91 -39.81 -36.73 56.73
CA GLY A 91 -40.70 -35.58 56.91
C GLY A 91 -40.62 -34.52 55.81
N HIS A 92 -39.94 -34.78 54.69
CA HIS A 92 -39.85 -33.86 53.56
C HIS A 92 -41.20 -33.75 52.83
N LYS A 93 -41.67 -32.50 52.62
CA LYS A 93 -42.85 -32.17 51.79
C LYS A 93 -42.38 -31.56 50.47
N ALA A 94 -43.02 -31.91 49.36
CA ALA A 94 -42.69 -31.33 48.05
C ALA A 94 -42.83 -29.80 48.11
N GLY A 95 -41.79 -29.08 47.68
CA GLY A 95 -41.73 -27.61 47.71
C GLY A 95 -41.24 -26.98 49.02
N ALA A 96 -40.83 -27.77 50.01
CA ALA A 96 -40.27 -27.27 51.27
C ALA A 96 -38.78 -27.62 51.42
N GLY A 97 -38.07 -26.89 52.26
CA GLY A 97 -36.65 -27.12 52.56
C GLY A 97 -36.38 -28.49 53.20
N LEU A 98 -35.21 -29.08 52.94
CA LEU A 98 -34.83 -30.36 53.54
C LEU A 98 -34.69 -30.27 55.07
N GLY A 99 -35.31 -31.19 55.83
CA GLY A 99 -35.18 -31.31 57.29
C GLY A 99 -36.52 -31.44 58.04
N LYS A 100 -36.49 -31.95 59.27
CA LYS A 100 -37.69 -32.25 60.09
C LYS A 100 -38.61 -31.02 60.32
N HIS A 101 -38.05 -29.80 60.26
CA HIS A 101 -38.79 -28.54 60.42
C HIS A 101 -38.79 -27.66 59.16
N ALA A 102 -38.53 -28.23 57.98
CA ALA A 102 -38.40 -27.47 56.73
C ALA A 102 -37.30 -26.39 56.75
N GLN A 103 -36.25 -26.61 57.54
CA GLN A 103 -35.17 -25.66 57.79
C GLN A 103 -34.10 -25.58 56.68
N GLY A 104 -34.16 -26.46 55.68
CA GLY A 104 -33.33 -26.38 54.49
C GLY A 104 -33.74 -25.22 53.59
N ILE A 105 -32.85 -24.79 52.71
CA ILE A 105 -33.17 -23.76 51.72
C ILE A 105 -34.13 -24.37 50.70
N ALA A 106 -35.35 -23.83 50.60
CA ALA A 106 -36.37 -24.27 49.64
C ALA A 106 -36.22 -23.60 48.27
N GLU A 107 -35.66 -22.38 48.27
CA GLU A 107 -35.37 -21.65 47.04
C GLU A 107 -34.06 -22.12 46.41
N PRO A 108 -33.92 -22.10 45.07
CA PRO A 108 -32.64 -22.32 44.43
C PRO A 108 -31.61 -21.38 45.04
N VAL A 109 -30.45 -21.90 45.44
CA VAL A 109 -29.32 -21.04 45.83
C VAL A 109 -29.01 -20.15 44.64
N GLY A 110 -29.31 -18.85 44.77
CA GLY A 110 -29.10 -17.87 43.71
C GLY A 110 -27.64 -17.95 43.25
N LEU A 111 -27.44 -18.24 41.96
CA LEU A 111 -26.11 -18.21 41.37
C LEU A 111 -25.54 -16.81 41.62
N SER A 112 -24.35 -16.72 42.22
CA SER A 112 -23.66 -15.45 42.41
C SER A 112 -23.60 -14.71 41.08
N THR A 113 -24.25 -13.55 41.01
CA THR A 113 -24.32 -12.68 39.82
C THR A 113 -23.15 -11.70 39.73
N GLN A 114 -22.21 -11.78 40.67
CA GLN A 114 -21.15 -10.78 40.87
C GLN A 114 -19.83 -11.18 40.19
N ARG A 115 -19.24 -10.26 39.42
CA ARG A 115 -17.90 -10.40 38.80
C ARG A 115 -17.11 -9.11 38.97
N GLY A 116 -15.79 -9.23 39.20
CA GLY A 116 -14.85 -8.10 39.21
C GLY A 116 -13.95 -8.04 40.45
N ARG A 117 -13.10 -7.00 40.54
CA ARG A 117 -12.22 -6.70 41.69
C ARG A 117 -12.96 -5.99 42.85
N THR A 118 -14.26 -5.75 42.71
CA THR A 118 -15.07 -4.98 43.64
C THR A 118 -15.50 -5.82 44.85
N GLY A 119 -15.31 -5.28 46.05
CA GLY A 119 -15.67 -5.93 47.31
C GLY A 119 -17.18 -6.09 47.52
N LEU A 120 -17.56 -7.00 48.42
CA LEU A 120 -18.95 -7.22 48.83
C LEU A 120 -19.61 -5.88 49.24
N GLY A 121 -20.67 -5.50 48.52
CA GLY A 121 -21.51 -4.34 48.85
C GLY A 121 -21.24 -3.04 48.08
N SER A 122 -20.33 -2.99 47.10
CA SER A 122 -20.09 -1.76 46.34
C SER A 122 -21.25 -1.40 45.39
N GLU A 123 -21.59 -0.12 45.30
CA GLU A 123 -22.66 0.39 44.43
C GLU A 123 -22.37 0.16 42.93
N ALA A 124 -21.11 0.28 42.52
CA ALA A 124 -20.68 -0.02 41.15
C ALA A 124 -20.94 -1.50 40.75
N GLY A 125 -20.81 -2.44 41.69
CA GLY A 125 -21.14 -3.84 41.47
C GLY A 125 -22.65 -4.11 41.34
N LYS A 126 -23.50 -3.26 41.91
CA LYS A 126 -24.96 -3.35 41.79
C LYS A 126 -25.46 -2.85 40.42
N ALA A 127 -24.87 -1.79 39.87
CA ALA A 127 -25.22 -1.22 38.56
C ALA A 127 -24.92 -2.15 37.37
N LEU A 128 -24.03 -3.13 37.57
CA LEU A 128 -23.59 -4.13 36.59
C LEU A 128 -24.16 -5.52 36.85
N THR A 129 -25.12 -5.64 37.78
CA THR A 129 -25.79 -6.92 38.05
C THR A 129 -26.55 -7.35 36.80
N ARG A 130 -26.46 -8.64 36.44
CA ARG A 130 -27.22 -9.20 35.32
C ARG A 130 -28.70 -8.94 35.50
N ASP A 131 -29.31 -8.42 34.46
CA ASP A 131 -30.75 -8.22 34.37
C ASP A 131 -31.20 -8.77 33.02
N PHE A 132 -31.94 -9.88 33.06
CA PHE A 132 -32.47 -10.52 31.85
C PHE A 132 -33.68 -9.79 31.27
N ASN A 133 -34.29 -8.87 32.03
CA ASN A 133 -35.42 -8.05 31.60
C ASN A 133 -34.97 -6.71 31.02
N GLU A 134 -33.72 -6.31 31.23
CA GLU A 134 -33.13 -5.14 30.60
C GLU A 134 -33.20 -5.29 29.07
N ALA A 135 -33.83 -4.31 28.42
CA ALA A 135 -34.00 -4.23 26.98
C ALA A 135 -33.68 -2.81 26.53
N TRP A 136 -32.80 -2.70 25.53
CA TRP A 136 -32.46 -1.41 24.92
C TRP A 136 -33.62 -0.90 24.06
N ASN A 137 -33.95 0.38 24.19
CA ASN A 137 -34.91 1.03 23.30
C ASN A 137 -34.22 1.41 21.98
N GLU A 138 -34.50 0.66 20.92
CA GLU A 138 -33.95 0.88 19.58
C GLU A 138 -34.33 2.24 18.98
N GLU A 139 -35.47 2.85 19.39
CA GLU A 139 -35.94 4.15 18.88
C GLU A 139 -35.05 5.34 19.28
N LEU A 140 -34.17 5.16 20.28
CA LEU A 140 -33.23 6.20 20.72
C LEU A 140 -32.03 6.35 19.77
N GLU A 141 -31.83 5.41 18.85
CA GLU A 141 -30.68 5.35 17.96
C GLU A 141 -31.10 5.58 16.52
N ASN A 142 -30.45 6.53 15.85
CA ASN A 142 -30.59 6.71 14.41
C ASN A 142 -29.46 5.97 13.68
N LYS A 143 -29.80 4.92 12.93
CA LYS A 143 -28.87 4.12 12.13
C LYS A 143 -29.00 4.53 10.66
N THR A 144 -27.93 5.04 10.08
CA THR A 144 -27.89 5.45 8.66
C THR A 144 -26.76 4.75 7.92
N VAL A 145 -26.89 4.65 6.60
CA VAL A 145 -25.80 4.22 5.70
C VAL A 145 -25.02 5.44 5.23
N GLU A 146 -25.73 6.47 4.79
CA GLU A 146 -25.15 7.73 4.35
C GLU A 146 -24.83 8.63 5.55
N GLU A 147 -23.76 9.40 5.41
CA GLU A 147 -23.26 10.32 6.43
C GLU A 147 -23.13 11.71 5.83
N THR A 148 -23.70 12.70 6.52
CA THR A 148 -23.63 14.10 6.10
C THR A 148 -22.37 14.76 6.64
N VAL A 149 -21.48 15.17 5.75
CA VAL A 149 -20.30 15.95 6.08
C VAL A 149 -20.68 17.42 6.24
N LYS A 150 -20.27 18.03 7.36
CA LYS A 150 -20.31 19.48 7.56
C LYS A 150 -18.89 20.06 7.43
N TRP A 151 -18.73 21.08 6.61
CA TRP A 151 -17.50 21.88 6.53
C TRP A 151 -17.67 23.10 7.42
N LEU A 152 -16.61 23.44 8.16
CA LEU A 152 -16.55 24.67 8.96
C LEU A 152 -16.57 25.89 8.04
N THR A 153 -17.15 26.98 8.51
CA THR A 153 -17.18 28.24 7.77
C THR A 153 -15.76 28.77 7.55
N ASP A 154 -15.47 29.12 6.30
CA ASP A 154 -14.17 29.63 5.87
C ASP A 154 -13.86 31.03 6.44
N ILE A 155 -12.58 31.37 6.55
CA ILE A 155 -12.08 32.69 6.97
C ILE A 155 -11.57 33.50 5.79
N SER A 156 -11.72 34.83 5.90
CA SER A 156 -11.28 35.75 4.87
C SER A 156 -9.75 35.79 4.78
N ASP A 157 -9.24 36.15 3.60
CA ASP A 157 -7.79 36.28 3.37
C ASP A 157 -7.18 37.39 4.24
N GLU A 158 -7.93 38.44 4.57
CA GLU A 158 -7.49 39.49 5.49
C GLU A 158 -7.27 38.94 6.90
N GLN A 159 -8.20 38.12 7.41
CA GLN A 159 -8.07 37.47 8.72
C GLN A 159 -6.89 36.50 8.73
N ARG A 160 -6.71 35.71 7.66
CA ARG A 160 -5.56 34.80 7.52
C ARG A 160 -4.25 35.57 7.63
N LYS A 161 -4.11 36.70 6.93
CA LYS A 161 -2.92 37.56 6.98
C LYS A 161 -2.68 38.13 8.38
N GLU A 162 -3.71 38.66 9.02
CA GLU A 162 -3.59 39.21 10.39
C GLU A 162 -3.10 38.16 11.39
N ILE A 163 -3.64 36.94 11.31
CA ILE A 163 -3.19 35.83 12.17
C ILE A 163 -1.73 35.51 11.88
N VAL A 164 -1.38 35.30 10.62
CA VAL A 164 -0.03 34.92 10.18
C VAL A 164 1.03 35.95 10.58
N GLU A 165 0.72 37.25 10.49
CA GLU A 165 1.60 38.33 10.94
C GLU A 165 1.93 38.23 12.45
N LYS A 166 0.95 37.82 13.27
CA LYS A 166 1.12 37.64 14.72
C LYS A 166 1.84 36.35 15.11
N LEU A 167 2.02 35.40 14.19
CA LEU A 167 2.78 34.16 14.42
C LEU A 167 4.29 34.31 14.17
N ALA A 168 4.76 35.51 13.85
CA ALA A 168 6.16 35.77 13.53
C ALA A 168 7.09 35.62 14.76
N ASP A 169 6.60 35.92 15.95
CA ASP A 169 7.32 35.76 17.21
C ASP A 169 6.76 34.59 18.06
N ASP A 170 7.15 34.54 19.34
CA ASP A 170 6.76 33.50 20.29
C ASP A 170 5.79 34.02 21.37
N GLU A 171 5.20 35.21 21.20
CA GLU A 171 4.35 35.83 22.23
C GLU A 171 3.11 35.01 22.57
N TRP A 172 2.56 34.28 21.59
CA TRP A 172 1.40 33.43 21.78
C TRP A 172 1.70 32.09 22.44
N ILE A 173 2.99 31.72 22.60
CA ILE A 173 3.40 30.45 23.23
C ILE A 173 3.42 30.62 24.75
N VAL A 174 2.32 30.27 25.42
CA VAL A 174 2.20 30.41 26.88
C VAL A 174 2.53 29.09 27.58
N VAL A 175 3.54 29.12 28.44
CA VAL A 175 3.96 27.96 29.26
C VAL A 175 3.43 28.11 30.68
N ARG A 176 2.66 27.12 31.14
CA ARG A 176 2.12 27.08 32.51
C ARG A 176 2.43 25.75 33.19
N ARG A 177 1.92 25.56 34.41
CA ARG A 177 2.00 24.28 35.12
C ARG A 177 1.15 23.25 34.38
N LYS A 178 1.66 22.03 34.26
CA LYS A 178 0.93 20.95 33.59
C LYS A 178 -0.45 20.71 34.22
N LYS A 179 -1.51 20.86 33.42
CA LYS A 179 -2.91 20.55 33.76
C LYS A 179 -3.25 19.13 33.30
N LEU A 180 -3.87 18.33 34.16
CA LEU A 180 -4.30 16.95 33.90
C LEU A 180 -5.78 16.73 34.29
N VAL A 181 -6.58 17.79 34.19
CA VAL A 181 -8.00 17.80 34.54
C VAL A 181 -8.76 18.22 33.29
N ILE A 182 -9.81 17.47 32.94
CA ILE A 182 -10.66 17.73 31.78
C ILE A 182 -12.05 18.26 32.19
N ASP A 183 -12.46 18.06 33.44
CA ASP A 183 -13.82 18.34 33.93
C ASP A 183 -14.21 19.82 33.86
N ASP A 184 -13.22 20.73 33.84
CA ASP A 184 -13.40 22.18 33.78
C ASP A 184 -13.19 22.77 32.37
N GLU A 185 -12.96 21.94 31.34
CA GLU A 185 -12.80 22.36 29.95
C GLU A 185 -14.14 22.63 29.25
N ILE A 186 -14.86 23.64 29.74
CA ILE A 186 -16.24 23.98 29.34
C ILE A 186 -16.32 25.13 28.32
N ASN A 187 -15.20 25.58 27.77
CA ASN A 187 -15.16 26.68 26.81
C ASN A 187 -15.84 26.32 25.46
N PHE A 188 -15.80 25.04 25.09
CA PHE A 188 -16.28 24.54 23.79
C PHE A 188 -17.25 23.35 23.92
N CYS A 189 -17.82 23.17 25.12
CA CYS A 189 -18.84 22.18 25.41
C CYS A 189 -19.64 22.63 26.65
N GLU A 190 -20.92 22.28 26.71
CA GLU A 190 -21.76 22.63 27.86
C GLU A 190 -21.36 21.78 29.07
N ALA A 191 -21.24 22.42 30.23
CA ALA A 191 -20.77 21.78 31.45
C ALA A 191 -21.55 20.50 31.81
N GLN A 192 -22.88 20.50 31.64
CA GLN A 192 -23.70 19.34 31.95
C GLN A 192 -23.49 18.19 30.96
N VAL A 193 -23.35 18.50 29.67
CA VAL A 193 -23.12 17.49 28.62
C VAL A 193 -21.75 16.81 28.81
N LEU A 194 -20.72 17.60 29.12
CA LEU A 194 -19.37 17.10 29.41
C LEU A 194 -19.40 16.17 30.63
N LYS A 195 -20.05 16.62 31.71
CA LYS A 195 -20.20 15.84 32.95
C LYS A 195 -20.93 14.51 32.71
N ASP A 196 -22.06 14.52 32.00
CA ASP A 196 -22.83 13.32 31.69
C ASP A 196 -22.01 12.29 30.89
N MET A 197 -21.21 12.76 29.94
CA MET A 197 -20.32 11.91 29.14
C MET A 197 -19.21 11.30 30.00
N ILE A 198 -18.56 12.09 30.87
CA ILE A 198 -17.50 11.60 31.77
C ILE A 198 -18.07 10.59 32.77
N GLU A 199 -19.24 10.86 33.36
CA GLU A 199 -19.92 9.92 34.26
C GLU A 199 -20.26 8.61 33.54
N ALA A 200 -20.73 8.68 32.30
CA ALA A 200 -21.00 7.50 31.49
C ALA A 200 -19.73 6.71 31.15
N LYS A 201 -18.58 7.36 30.93
CA LYS A 201 -17.28 6.68 30.74
C LYS A 201 -16.85 5.95 32.01
N ASN A 202 -16.97 6.59 33.17
CA ASN A 202 -16.55 6.02 34.47
C ASN A 202 -17.30 4.74 34.87
N VAL A 203 -18.53 4.54 34.38
CA VAL A 203 -19.28 3.29 34.57
C VAL A 203 -18.53 2.07 33.99
N PHE A 204 -17.75 2.28 32.92
CA PHE A 204 -17.00 1.21 32.26
C PHE A 204 -15.72 0.82 32.97
N ASP A 205 -15.14 1.71 33.78
CA ASP A 205 -13.97 1.38 34.61
C ASP A 205 -14.27 0.27 35.63
N ALA A 206 -15.55 0.09 35.96
CA ALA A 206 -16.03 -0.98 36.84
C ALA A 206 -16.32 -2.31 36.10
N MET A 207 -16.31 -2.33 34.75
CA MET A 207 -16.61 -3.50 33.93
C MET A 207 -15.32 -4.26 33.54
N SER A 208 -15.42 -5.57 33.31
CA SER A 208 -14.29 -6.31 32.74
C SER A 208 -14.13 -6.04 31.24
N ASP A 209 -12.89 -5.96 30.74
CA ASP A 209 -12.59 -5.79 29.30
C ASP A 209 -13.27 -6.83 28.41
N ARG A 210 -13.52 -8.02 28.95
CA ARG A 210 -14.19 -9.08 28.21
C ARG A 210 -15.65 -8.74 28.00
N ASP A 211 -16.36 -8.40 29.08
CA ASP A 211 -17.79 -8.11 29.03
C ASP A 211 -18.04 -6.85 28.19
N LEU A 212 -17.18 -5.83 28.30
CA LEU A 212 -17.25 -4.63 27.47
C LEU A 212 -17.09 -4.96 25.98
N ARG A 213 -16.13 -5.80 25.61
CA ARG A 213 -15.91 -6.19 24.21
C ARG A 213 -17.07 -7.02 23.65
N GLU A 214 -17.59 -7.97 24.41
CA GLU A 214 -18.75 -8.79 24.01
C GLU A 214 -20.03 -7.95 23.90
N ALA A 215 -20.26 -7.01 24.83
CA ALA A 215 -21.38 -6.07 24.77
C ALA A 215 -21.26 -5.15 23.55
N ARG A 216 -20.08 -4.53 23.35
CA ARG A 216 -19.78 -3.68 22.20
C ARG A 216 -20.02 -4.40 20.87
N ALA A 217 -19.52 -5.63 20.74
CA ALA A 217 -19.62 -6.38 19.49
C ALA A 217 -21.09 -6.66 19.10
N ARG A 218 -21.96 -6.88 20.09
CA ARG A 218 -23.40 -7.07 19.90
C ARG A 218 -24.17 -5.76 19.76
N ALA A 219 -23.71 -4.67 20.38
CA ALA A 219 -24.42 -3.40 20.47
C ALA A 219 -24.08 -2.41 19.35
N ASN A 220 -22.89 -2.45 18.77
CA ASN A 220 -22.51 -1.53 17.70
C ASN A 220 -23.15 -1.99 16.38
N PRO A 221 -24.07 -1.21 15.76
CA PRO A 221 -24.73 -1.61 14.52
C PRO A 221 -23.76 -1.76 13.33
N TYR A 222 -22.57 -1.16 13.39
CA TYR A 222 -21.58 -1.19 12.31
C TYR A 222 -20.41 -2.18 12.56
N GLU A 223 -20.46 -3.01 13.61
CA GLU A 223 -19.30 -3.83 13.99
C GLU A 223 -18.93 -4.91 12.94
N THR A 224 -19.94 -5.51 12.29
CA THR A 224 -19.79 -6.62 11.33
C THR A 224 -19.15 -6.22 10.00
N ILE A 225 -19.01 -4.92 9.73
CA ILE A 225 -18.22 -4.38 8.61
C ILE A 225 -16.79 -4.93 8.69
N GLY A 226 -16.23 -4.98 9.90
CA GLY A 226 -14.91 -5.55 10.14
C GLY A 226 -13.84 -4.92 9.25
N SER A 227 -12.95 -5.76 8.70
CA SER A 227 -11.90 -5.34 7.76
C SER A 227 -12.20 -5.65 6.30
N ALA A 228 -13.38 -6.22 5.99
CA ALA A 228 -13.67 -6.83 4.69
C ALA A 228 -12.52 -7.78 4.24
N PHE A 229 -11.85 -7.48 3.12
CA PHE A 229 -10.69 -8.22 2.61
C PHE A 229 -9.34 -7.54 2.89
N PHE A 230 -9.33 -6.42 3.61
CA PHE A 230 -8.11 -5.73 4.03
C PHE A 230 -7.53 -6.34 5.30
N GLN A 231 -6.29 -5.97 5.63
CA GLN A 231 -5.57 -6.50 6.79
C GLN A 231 -6.21 -6.12 8.14
N ASN A 232 -6.93 -4.99 8.21
CA ASN A 232 -7.54 -4.49 9.46
C ASN A 232 -8.70 -3.50 9.18
N ARG A 233 -9.42 -3.12 10.24
CA ARG A 233 -10.57 -2.20 10.18
C ARG A 233 -10.20 -0.76 9.78
N ALA A 234 -8.95 -0.34 9.96
CA ALA A 234 -8.54 1.03 9.64
C ALA A 234 -8.68 1.31 8.14
N ALA A 235 -8.41 0.32 7.27
CA ALA A 235 -8.67 0.41 5.83
C ALA A 235 -10.14 0.78 5.52
N MET A 236 -11.09 0.21 6.26
CA MET A 236 -12.51 0.51 6.09
C MET A 236 -12.88 1.92 6.57
N LYS A 237 -12.14 2.47 7.54
CA LYS A 237 -12.31 3.89 7.91
C LYS A 237 -11.90 4.80 6.76
N THR A 238 -10.80 4.50 6.08
CA THR A 238 -10.40 5.26 4.89
C THR A 238 -11.41 5.10 3.76
N ALA A 239 -11.93 3.89 3.52
CA ALA A 239 -12.98 3.67 2.53
C ALA A 239 -14.25 4.47 2.79
N ASN A 240 -14.67 4.48 4.05
CA ASN A 240 -15.81 5.26 4.51
C ASN A 240 -15.57 6.76 4.33
N MET A 241 -14.45 7.28 4.81
CA MET A 241 -14.08 8.69 4.72
C MET A 241 -13.94 9.14 3.26
N ASP A 242 -13.26 8.35 2.43
CA ASP A 242 -13.06 8.66 1.00
C ASP A 242 -14.41 8.79 0.29
N LYS A 243 -15.39 7.92 0.56
CA LYS A 243 -16.73 8.03 -0.04
C LYS A 243 -17.51 9.25 0.46
N ILE A 244 -17.57 9.49 1.78
CA ILE A 244 -18.45 10.55 2.34
C ILE A 244 -17.94 11.95 2.00
N TYR A 245 -16.65 12.10 1.76
CA TYR A 245 -16.04 13.33 1.26
C TYR A 245 -15.99 13.37 -0.28
N ASP A 246 -16.86 12.60 -0.95
CA ASP A 246 -16.99 12.54 -2.41
C ASP A 246 -15.66 12.33 -3.14
N TRP A 247 -14.88 11.35 -2.67
CA TRP A 247 -13.64 10.87 -3.26
C TRP A 247 -12.50 11.90 -3.33
N ILE A 248 -12.57 13.00 -2.58
CA ILE A 248 -11.48 14.00 -2.57
C ILE A 248 -10.16 13.45 -2.01
N LEU A 249 -10.21 12.37 -1.20
CA LEU A 249 -8.99 11.77 -0.63
C LEU A 249 -8.23 11.01 -1.72
N SER A 250 -8.90 10.07 -2.39
CA SER A 250 -8.32 9.29 -3.50
C SER A 250 -8.23 10.05 -4.83
N ARG A 251 -8.96 11.16 -4.96
CA ARG A 251 -9.12 11.96 -6.18
C ARG A 251 -9.59 11.11 -7.36
N GLU A 252 -10.54 10.23 -7.12
CA GLU A 252 -11.11 9.39 -8.18
C GLU A 252 -12.03 10.21 -9.09
N ASN A 253 -11.97 9.92 -10.39
CA ASN A 253 -12.94 10.49 -11.33
C ASN A 253 -14.27 9.75 -11.18
N THR A 254 -15.27 10.44 -10.62
CA THR A 254 -16.61 9.90 -10.36
C THR A 254 -17.51 9.93 -11.60
N GLU A 255 -17.07 10.56 -12.70
CA GLU A 255 -17.84 10.64 -13.93
C GLU A 255 -18.15 9.24 -14.46
N ASN A 256 -19.45 8.94 -14.58
CA ASN A 256 -19.96 7.63 -15.03
C ASN A 256 -19.44 6.42 -14.22
N ASN A 257 -18.97 6.63 -12.98
CA ASN A 257 -18.38 5.59 -12.12
C ASN A 257 -17.20 4.82 -12.76
N LYS A 258 -16.45 5.45 -13.69
CA LYS A 258 -15.33 4.78 -14.39
C LYS A 258 -14.27 4.21 -13.44
N PHE A 259 -14.05 4.82 -12.28
CA PHE A 259 -13.10 4.30 -11.28
C PHE A 259 -13.39 2.86 -10.83
N LEU A 260 -14.65 2.39 -10.93
CA LEU A 260 -15.02 1.00 -10.66
C LEU A 260 -14.45 0.02 -11.69
N GLU A 261 -14.04 0.48 -12.87
CA GLU A 261 -13.33 -0.38 -13.83
C GLU A 261 -11.98 -0.85 -13.28
N LYS A 262 -11.33 -0.07 -12.41
CA LYS A 262 -10.06 -0.47 -11.76
C LYS A 262 -10.29 -1.56 -10.73
N ASN A 263 -11.37 -1.43 -9.96
CA ASN A 263 -11.75 -2.33 -8.88
C ASN A 263 -13.24 -2.70 -8.97
N PRO A 264 -13.61 -3.65 -9.85
CA PRO A 264 -15.00 -4.05 -10.01
C PRO A 264 -15.58 -4.61 -8.71
N LEU A 265 -16.86 -4.31 -8.46
CA LEU A 265 -17.59 -4.86 -7.31
C LEU A 265 -17.91 -6.35 -7.49
N ASP A 266 -18.11 -6.78 -8.75
CA ASP A 266 -18.26 -8.18 -9.09
C ASP A 266 -16.91 -8.88 -9.23
N SER A 267 -16.75 -9.96 -8.47
CA SER A 267 -15.55 -10.81 -8.47
C SER A 267 -15.24 -11.51 -9.80
N THR A 268 -16.20 -11.62 -10.73
CA THR A 268 -15.96 -12.24 -12.05
C THR A 268 -15.31 -11.29 -13.06
N SER A 269 -15.40 -9.98 -12.81
CA SER A 269 -14.87 -8.96 -13.70
C SER A 269 -13.39 -8.69 -13.42
N THR A 270 -12.59 -8.61 -14.49
CA THR A 270 -11.17 -8.24 -14.37
C THR A 270 -11.03 -6.72 -14.38
N GLY A 271 -10.25 -6.18 -13.43
CA GLY A 271 -9.95 -4.76 -13.38
C GLY A 271 -9.20 -4.28 -14.62
N LYS A 272 -9.43 -3.02 -15.00
CA LYS A 272 -8.77 -2.33 -16.11
C LYS A 272 -8.13 -1.04 -15.62
N ASN A 273 -6.91 -0.78 -16.06
CA ASN A 273 -6.24 0.47 -15.72
C ASN A 273 -6.69 1.60 -16.63
N ILE A 274 -7.58 2.45 -16.14
CA ILE A 274 -8.08 3.63 -16.87
C ILE A 274 -7.20 4.89 -16.65
N ASP A 275 -6.29 4.85 -15.68
CA ASP A 275 -5.48 6.01 -15.26
C ASP A 275 -4.06 5.97 -15.86
N ARG A 276 -3.83 5.24 -16.96
CA ARG A 276 -2.47 5.09 -17.54
C ARG A 276 -1.82 6.43 -17.87
N ASN A 277 -2.61 7.40 -18.32
CA ASN A 277 -2.15 8.72 -18.74
C ASN A 277 -2.24 9.78 -17.64
N GLU A 278 -2.85 9.46 -16.49
CA GLU A 278 -2.93 10.38 -15.34
C GLU A 278 -1.59 10.50 -14.62
N GLU A 279 -1.40 11.58 -13.85
CA GLU A 279 -0.24 11.71 -12.96
C GLU A 279 -0.22 10.57 -11.92
N LEU A 280 0.99 10.19 -11.47
CA LEU A 280 1.15 9.28 -10.35
C LEU A 280 0.63 9.92 -9.03
N PHE A 281 -0.29 9.24 -8.35
CA PHE A 281 -0.85 9.72 -7.09
C PHE A 281 0.09 9.44 -5.90
N TYR A 282 0.79 10.47 -5.43
CA TYR A 282 1.60 10.41 -4.22
C TYR A 282 0.77 10.61 -2.94
N PHE A 283 0.94 9.75 -1.94
CA PHE A 283 0.35 9.91 -0.60
C PHE A 283 1.33 9.58 0.52
N ALA A 284 1.07 10.08 1.74
CA ALA A 284 1.80 9.75 2.95
C ALA A 284 0.86 9.16 4.02
N ASP A 285 1.35 8.20 4.81
CA ASP A 285 0.62 7.55 5.89
C ASP A 285 1.48 7.57 7.16
N VAL A 286 1.11 8.43 8.11
CA VAL A 286 1.92 8.77 9.29
C VAL A 286 1.24 8.29 10.57
N CYS A 287 2.01 7.73 11.50
CA CYS A 287 1.51 7.06 12.71
C CYS A 287 0.53 5.92 12.41
N ALA A 288 0.76 5.18 11.32
CA ALA A 288 -0.26 4.34 10.70
C ALA A 288 0.04 2.85 10.71
N GLY A 289 0.99 2.38 11.53
CA GLY A 289 1.20 0.94 11.71
C GLY A 289 -0.10 0.23 12.12
N PRO A 290 -0.51 -0.86 11.45
CA PRO A 290 0.27 -1.70 10.54
C PRO A 290 0.11 -1.40 9.02
N GLY A 291 -0.58 -0.32 8.62
CA GLY A 291 -0.68 0.15 7.23
C GLY A 291 -2.05 -0.04 6.57
N GLY A 292 -3.14 -0.04 7.35
CA GLY A 292 -4.49 -0.25 6.81
C GLY A 292 -4.95 0.86 5.86
N PHE A 293 -4.67 2.12 6.19
CA PHE A 293 -4.99 3.28 5.34
C PHE A 293 -4.26 3.20 3.99
N SER A 294 -2.97 2.89 4.04
CA SER A 294 -2.14 2.65 2.85
C SER A 294 -2.66 1.51 1.97
N GLU A 295 -3.06 0.38 2.55
CA GLU A 295 -3.59 -0.76 1.79
C GLU A 295 -4.85 -0.37 1.01
N TYR A 296 -5.76 0.38 1.66
CA TYR A 296 -6.96 0.91 0.98
C TYR A 296 -6.59 1.85 -0.17
N MET A 297 -5.69 2.81 0.06
CA MET A 297 -5.32 3.79 -0.99
C MET A 297 -4.66 3.12 -2.19
N LEU A 298 -3.72 2.20 -1.96
CA LEU A 298 -3.09 1.44 -3.04
C LEU A 298 -4.10 0.58 -3.80
N TRP A 299 -5.06 -0.01 -3.11
CA TRP A 299 -6.15 -0.77 -3.74
C TRP A 299 -7.05 0.16 -4.57
N ARG A 300 -7.58 1.25 -4.01
CA ARG A 300 -8.51 2.16 -4.70
C ARG A 300 -7.89 2.77 -5.95
N LYS A 301 -6.66 3.27 -5.85
CA LYS A 301 -5.93 3.81 -7.01
C LYS A 301 -5.64 2.72 -8.05
N GLY A 302 -5.36 1.49 -7.59
CA GLY A 302 -5.17 0.31 -8.42
C GLY A 302 -3.86 0.32 -9.22
N PHE A 303 -3.43 -0.86 -9.64
CA PHE A 303 -2.24 -1.05 -10.50
C PHE A 303 -1.02 -0.28 -9.97
N TYR A 304 -0.39 0.53 -10.82
CA TYR A 304 0.77 1.37 -10.53
C TYR A 304 0.41 2.87 -10.56
N ASN A 305 -0.81 3.21 -10.14
CA ASN A 305 -1.33 4.57 -10.17
C ASN A 305 -1.02 5.37 -8.90
N ALA A 306 -0.36 4.76 -7.91
CA ALA A 306 0.00 5.42 -6.67
C ALA A 306 1.40 5.05 -6.17
N LYS A 307 1.99 5.97 -5.40
CA LYS A 307 3.21 5.77 -4.60
C LYS A 307 2.95 6.29 -3.19
N GLY A 308 3.12 5.44 -2.20
CA GLY A 308 2.93 5.79 -0.79
C GLY A 308 4.23 5.89 -0.02
N PHE A 309 4.24 6.74 1.00
CA PHE A 309 5.33 6.91 1.96
C PHE A 309 4.82 6.68 3.39
N GLY A 310 5.49 5.84 4.17
CA GLY A 310 5.09 5.48 5.51
C GLY A 310 6.03 5.97 6.58
N PHE A 311 5.50 6.50 7.68
CA PHE A 311 6.27 6.89 8.85
C PHE A 311 5.54 6.50 10.14
N THR A 312 6.08 5.57 10.92
CA THR A 312 5.44 5.09 12.17
C THR A 312 6.50 4.60 13.15
N LEU A 313 6.14 4.51 14.43
CA LEU A 313 7.02 3.95 15.47
C LEU A 313 7.51 2.55 15.08
N ALA A 314 8.82 2.35 15.13
CA ALA A 314 9.43 1.06 14.86
C ALA A 314 9.08 0.02 15.94
N GLY A 315 9.13 -1.26 15.57
CA GLY A 315 8.95 -2.38 16.51
C GLY A 315 7.53 -2.96 16.53
N LYS A 316 6.85 -2.92 17.68
CA LYS A 316 5.57 -3.63 17.86
C LYS A 316 4.42 -3.01 17.06
N ASP A 317 4.49 -1.69 16.85
CA ASP A 317 3.47 -0.86 16.20
C ASP A 317 3.90 -0.48 14.76
N ASP A 318 4.80 -1.29 14.16
CA ASP A 318 5.35 -1.06 12.84
C ASP A 318 4.40 -1.53 11.72
N PHE A 319 4.68 -1.11 10.48
CA PHE A 319 4.01 -1.57 9.27
C PHE A 319 4.12 -3.10 9.11
N LYS A 320 3.02 -3.73 8.68
CA LYS A 320 2.96 -5.17 8.35
C LYS A 320 2.74 -5.34 6.86
N LEU A 321 3.68 -4.84 6.06
CA LEU A 321 3.60 -4.83 4.59
C LEU A 321 3.35 -6.22 3.99
N GLN A 322 3.88 -7.27 4.61
CA GLN A 322 3.67 -8.66 4.23
C GLN A 322 2.21 -9.14 4.37
N LYS A 323 1.38 -8.40 5.11
CA LYS A 323 -0.06 -8.70 5.27
C LYS A 323 -0.92 -8.01 4.22
N PHE A 324 -0.36 -7.11 3.41
CA PHE A 324 -1.10 -6.47 2.33
C PHE A 324 -1.54 -7.55 1.33
N SER A 325 -2.85 -7.61 1.10
CA SER A 325 -3.46 -8.59 0.19
C SER A 325 -4.28 -7.94 -0.91
N ALA A 326 -4.67 -6.67 -0.75
CA ALA A 326 -5.45 -5.95 -1.74
C ALA A 326 -4.61 -5.27 -2.83
N SER A 327 -3.33 -5.00 -2.57
CA SER A 327 -2.38 -4.39 -3.51
C SER A 327 -0.94 -4.71 -3.13
N SER A 328 0.00 -4.52 -4.05
CA SER A 328 1.43 -4.77 -3.79
C SER A 328 2.02 -3.70 -2.87
N ALA A 329 2.65 -4.14 -1.78
CA ALA A 329 3.37 -3.24 -0.88
C ALA A 329 4.64 -2.63 -1.50
N TYR A 330 5.08 -3.05 -2.69
CA TYR A 330 6.26 -2.46 -3.34
C TYR A 330 6.06 -1.00 -3.77
N PHE A 331 4.82 -0.57 -3.95
CA PHE A 331 4.43 0.83 -4.18
C PHE A 331 4.42 1.68 -2.90
N PHE A 332 4.77 1.09 -1.75
CA PHE A 332 4.88 1.76 -0.45
C PHE A 332 6.32 1.73 0.04
N GLU A 333 6.81 2.86 0.55
CA GLU A 333 8.18 2.97 1.09
C GLU A 333 8.14 3.51 2.51
N THR A 334 8.74 2.77 3.44
CA THR A 334 8.80 3.15 4.85
C THR A 334 10.06 3.94 5.17
N PHE A 335 9.92 4.89 6.07
CA PHE A 335 11.00 5.73 6.60
C PHE A 335 10.80 5.92 8.11
N TYR A 336 11.90 5.94 8.87
CA TYR A 336 11.87 5.93 10.34
C TYR A 336 12.70 7.08 10.97
N GLY A 337 13.04 8.09 10.17
CA GLY A 337 13.80 9.25 10.61
C GLY A 337 15.30 8.97 10.79
N THR A 338 16.06 10.01 11.16
CA THR A 338 17.52 9.91 11.37
C THR A 338 17.89 9.00 12.55
N LYS A 339 16.97 8.85 13.51
CA LYS A 339 17.14 8.02 14.71
C LYS A 339 16.60 6.58 14.54
N ASP A 340 16.08 6.23 13.36
CA ASP A 340 15.53 4.90 13.01
C ASP A 340 14.47 4.39 14.01
N ASN A 341 13.71 5.30 14.63
CA ASN A 341 12.70 5.00 15.64
C ASN A 341 11.27 5.31 15.17
N GLY A 342 11.11 6.16 14.15
CA GLY A 342 9.82 6.60 13.63
C GLY A 342 8.99 7.44 14.61
N ASP A 343 9.62 8.11 15.57
CA ASP A 343 8.92 9.02 16.50
C ASP A 343 8.58 10.34 15.79
N VAL A 344 7.29 10.57 15.53
CA VAL A 344 6.80 11.77 14.85
C VAL A 344 6.92 13.03 15.71
N MET A 345 7.08 12.88 17.03
CA MET A 345 7.17 14.02 17.94
C MET A 345 8.57 14.62 17.99
N ASP A 346 9.59 13.87 17.54
CA ASP A 346 10.98 14.31 17.51
C ASP A 346 11.21 15.35 16.39
N PRO A 347 11.65 16.59 16.71
CA PRO A 347 11.87 17.63 15.71
C PRO A 347 12.80 17.21 14.56
N GLU A 348 13.90 16.50 14.86
CA GLU A 348 14.86 16.08 13.84
C GLU A 348 14.24 15.06 12.86
N ASN A 349 13.35 14.21 13.38
CA ASN A 349 12.66 13.24 12.54
C ASN A 349 11.67 13.93 11.60
N ILE A 350 10.95 14.96 12.06
CA ILE A 350 10.03 15.75 11.22
C ILE A 350 10.79 16.38 10.05
N ASP A 351 11.91 17.05 10.31
CA ASP A 351 12.73 17.69 9.26
C ASP A 351 13.27 16.65 8.27
N SER A 352 13.78 15.52 8.76
CA SER A 352 14.27 14.45 7.88
C SER A 352 13.17 13.76 7.06
N LEU A 353 11.93 13.73 7.57
CA LEU A 353 10.75 13.21 6.87
C LEU A 353 10.33 14.16 5.74
N GLU A 354 10.34 15.47 6.01
CA GLU A 354 10.11 16.52 5.00
C GLU A 354 11.10 16.36 3.83
N ASP A 355 12.40 16.30 4.12
CA ASP A 355 13.45 16.10 3.11
C ASP A 355 13.29 14.80 2.32
N PHE A 356 12.95 13.71 3.00
CA PHE A 356 12.72 12.41 2.37
C PHE A 356 11.55 12.47 1.38
N ILE A 357 10.41 13.03 1.79
CA ILE A 357 9.23 13.12 0.92
C ILE A 357 9.47 14.09 -0.23
N MET A 358 10.11 15.23 -0.01
CA MET A 358 10.42 16.17 -1.09
C MET A 358 11.31 15.53 -2.16
N ARG A 359 12.36 14.78 -1.77
CA ARG A 359 13.17 14.02 -2.75
C ARG A 359 12.36 12.95 -3.47
N GLY A 360 11.47 12.25 -2.77
CA GLY A 360 10.62 11.20 -3.35
C GLY A 360 9.55 11.70 -4.32
N THR A 361 9.19 12.99 -4.24
CA THR A 361 8.08 13.63 -4.98
C THR A 361 8.52 14.76 -5.90
N ASP A 362 9.82 14.81 -6.24
CA ASP A 362 10.43 15.82 -7.12
C ASP A 362 10.19 17.27 -6.62
N GLY A 363 10.28 17.47 -5.30
CA GLY A 363 10.16 18.77 -4.63
C GLY A 363 8.73 19.29 -4.47
N ARG A 364 7.70 18.50 -4.80
CA ARG A 364 6.31 18.98 -4.80
C ARG A 364 5.54 18.68 -3.52
N GLY A 365 5.84 17.57 -2.84
CA GLY A 365 5.06 17.03 -1.73
C GLY A 365 3.96 16.07 -2.19
N VAL A 366 3.22 15.50 -1.24
CA VAL A 366 2.17 14.49 -1.49
C VAL A 366 0.81 15.13 -1.80
N HIS A 367 -0.04 14.44 -2.56
CA HIS A 367 -1.43 14.87 -2.81
C HIS A 367 -2.33 14.71 -1.59
N LEU A 368 -2.05 13.67 -0.79
CA LEU A 368 -2.80 13.30 0.40
C LEU A 368 -1.83 12.90 1.50
N MET A 369 -2.02 13.45 2.71
CA MET A 369 -1.48 12.86 3.93
C MET A 369 -2.61 12.27 4.77
N MET A 370 -2.39 11.10 5.35
CA MET A 370 -3.29 10.42 6.28
C MET A 370 -2.55 10.19 7.60
N ALA A 371 -3.26 10.28 8.73
CA ALA A 371 -2.71 9.94 10.04
C ALA A 371 -3.72 9.30 10.99
N ASP A 372 -3.30 8.23 11.70
CA ASP A 372 -4.12 7.46 12.65
C ASP A 372 -3.46 7.37 14.04
N GLY A 373 -2.73 8.40 14.44
CA GLY A 373 -1.95 8.40 15.67
C GLY A 373 -2.79 8.17 16.92
N GLY A 374 -2.30 7.26 17.77
CA GLY A 374 -2.85 7.01 19.09
C GLY A 374 -1.96 6.05 19.87
N PHE A 375 -2.06 6.10 21.19
CA PHE A 375 -1.37 5.18 22.09
C PHE A 375 -2.31 4.76 23.21
N SER A 376 -1.94 3.69 23.93
CA SER A 376 -2.76 3.18 25.04
C SER A 376 -2.76 4.19 26.19
N VAL A 377 -3.97 4.52 26.66
CA VAL A 377 -4.24 5.36 27.83
C VAL A 377 -5.06 4.60 28.87
N GLU A 378 -4.85 3.28 28.94
CA GLU A 378 -5.60 2.36 29.81
C GLU A 378 -5.65 2.88 31.27
N GLY A 379 -6.87 3.10 31.78
CA GLY A 379 -7.14 3.66 33.11
C GLY A 379 -7.05 5.18 33.22
N GLN A 380 -6.86 5.89 32.10
CA GLN A 380 -6.79 7.35 31.99
C GLN A 380 -7.53 7.86 30.73
N GLU A 381 -8.57 7.15 30.30
CA GLU A 381 -9.32 7.39 29.06
C GLU A 381 -9.93 8.80 29.01
N ASN A 382 -10.34 9.34 30.15
CA ASN A 382 -10.95 10.67 30.25
C ASN A 382 -9.99 11.81 29.87
N ILE A 383 -8.67 11.63 30.08
CA ILE A 383 -7.66 12.66 29.80
C ILE A 383 -6.86 12.37 28.53
N GLN A 384 -7.38 11.49 27.65
CA GLN A 384 -6.71 11.09 26.42
C GLN A 384 -6.34 12.28 25.52
N GLU A 385 -7.20 13.31 25.45
CA GLU A 385 -6.93 14.55 24.71
C GLU A 385 -5.65 15.23 25.22
N ILE A 386 -5.56 15.47 26.52
CA ILE A 386 -4.42 16.14 27.16
C ILE A 386 -3.14 15.33 26.95
N LEU A 387 -3.21 13.99 27.07
CA LEU A 387 -2.06 13.12 26.85
C LEU A 387 -1.62 13.12 25.38
N SER A 388 -2.56 13.24 24.44
CA SER A 388 -2.32 13.16 23.00
C SER A 388 -2.00 14.52 22.35
N LYS A 389 -2.07 15.64 23.09
CA LYS A 389 -1.96 17.00 22.52
C LYS A 389 -0.69 17.22 21.68
N ARG A 390 0.47 16.69 22.10
CA ARG A 390 1.72 16.83 21.33
C ARG A 390 1.66 16.00 20.05
N LEU A 391 1.01 14.83 20.10
CA LEU A 391 0.79 13.98 18.93
C LEU A 391 -0.20 14.64 17.94
N TYR A 392 -1.23 15.34 18.42
CA TYR A 392 -2.09 16.17 17.57
C TYR A 392 -1.26 17.21 16.83
N LEU A 393 -0.51 18.03 17.58
CA LEU A 393 0.34 19.06 17.01
C LEU A 393 1.26 18.50 15.94
N CYS A 394 1.99 17.41 16.23
CA CYS A 394 3.00 16.88 15.32
C CYS A 394 2.37 16.28 14.04
N GLN A 395 1.22 15.62 14.12
CA GLN A 395 0.54 15.11 12.93
C GLN A 395 0.02 16.26 12.04
N LEU A 396 -0.56 17.30 12.65
CA LEU A 396 -0.99 18.50 11.93
C LEU A 396 0.19 19.24 11.30
N LEU A 397 1.27 19.45 12.06
CA LEU A 397 2.52 20.06 11.60
C LEU A 397 3.14 19.31 10.42
N VAL A 398 3.24 17.98 10.50
CA VAL A 398 3.77 17.17 9.39
C VAL A 398 2.94 17.38 8.13
N SER A 399 1.61 17.54 8.23
CA SER A 399 0.78 17.85 7.05
C SER A 399 1.22 19.14 6.36
N LEU A 400 1.56 20.18 7.12
CA LEU A 400 2.03 21.46 6.58
C LEU A 400 3.43 21.35 5.97
N CYS A 401 4.24 20.38 6.42
CA CYS A 401 5.59 20.14 5.90
C CYS A 401 5.54 19.40 4.55
N ILE A 402 4.66 18.40 4.39
CA ILE A 402 4.81 17.40 3.32
C ILE A 402 3.71 17.43 2.26
N VAL A 403 2.56 18.06 2.54
CA VAL A 403 1.44 18.14 1.59
C VAL A 403 1.73 19.22 0.54
N ARG A 404 1.38 18.95 -0.73
CA ARG A 404 1.55 19.90 -1.84
C ARG A 404 0.51 21.02 -1.82
N GLU A 405 0.74 22.09 -2.57
CA GLU A 405 -0.28 23.13 -2.81
C GLU A 405 -1.56 22.49 -3.37
N GLY A 406 -2.73 22.86 -2.83
CA GLY A 406 -4.01 22.24 -3.18
C GLY A 406 -4.12 20.77 -2.76
N GLY A 407 -3.21 20.27 -1.94
CA GLY A 407 -3.22 18.93 -1.35
C GLY A 407 -4.25 18.78 -0.23
N ASN A 408 -4.57 17.54 0.12
CA ASN A 408 -5.54 17.21 1.16
C ASN A 408 -4.86 16.48 2.33
N PHE A 409 -5.50 16.51 3.49
CA PHE A 409 -5.03 15.86 4.70
C PHE A 409 -6.22 15.36 5.52
N PHE A 410 -6.08 14.21 6.16
CA PHE A 410 -6.97 13.87 7.27
C PHE A 410 -6.22 13.17 8.41
N CYS A 411 -6.67 13.41 9.63
CA CYS A 411 -6.02 12.91 10.83
C CYS A 411 -7.02 12.55 11.91
N LYS A 412 -6.74 11.45 12.59
CA LYS A 412 -7.45 11.08 13.81
C LYS A 412 -7.17 12.07 14.94
N LEU A 413 -8.24 12.43 15.64
CA LEU A 413 -8.25 13.12 16.92
C LEU A 413 -9.14 12.33 17.90
N PHE A 414 -9.13 12.73 19.17
CA PHE A 414 -10.07 12.26 20.19
C PHE A 414 -11.01 13.40 20.60
N ASP A 415 -11.15 13.63 21.90
CA ASP A 415 -11.83 14.82 22.40
C ASP A 415 -11.04 16.09 22.02
N ILE A 416 -11.77 17.21 21.90
CA ILE A 416 -11.28 18.53 21.47
C ILE A 416 -11.91 19.64 22.35
N PHE A 417 -11.89 19.44 23.67
CA PHE A 417 -12.44 20.37 24.66
C PHE A 417 -11.44 21.42 25.14
N THR A 418 -10.14 21.14 25.02
CA THR A 418 -9.09 22.05 25.50
C THR A 418 -8.84 23.18 24.49
N PRO A 419 -8.52 24.40 24.95
CA PRO A 419 -8.09 25.50 24.07
C PRO A 419 -6.97 25.09 23.12
N PHE A 420 -5.95 24.37 23.61
CA PHE A 420 -4.84 23.91 22.79
C PHE A 420 -5.28 23.08 21.56
N SER A 421 -6.22 22.13 21.73
CA SER A 421 -6.73 21.33 20.61
C SER A 421 -7.51 22.20 19.61
N VAL A 422 -8.25 23.19 20.11
CA VAL A 422 -9.07 24.09 19.30
C VAL A 422 -8.20 25.08 18.52
N ASP A 423 -7.16 25.63 19.16
CA ASP A 423 -6.17 26.50 18.52
C ASP A 423 -5.54 25.80 17.30
N LEU A 424 -5.19 24.52 17.47
CA LEU A 424 -4.67 23.70 16.37
C LEU A 424 -5.67 23.58 15.22
N ILE A 425 -6.95 23.30 15.49
CA ILE A 425 -7.99 23.20 14.45
C ILE A 425 -8.18 24.55 13.74
N TYR A 426 -8.15 25.65 14.49
CA TYR A 426 -8.27 27.00 13.95
C TYR A 426 -7.10 27.35 13.02
N LEU A 427 -5.87 27.01 13.43
CA LEU A 427 -4.68 27.15 12.58
C LEU A 427 -4.76 26.28 11.30
N MET A 428 -5.35 25.09 11.38
CA MET A 428 -5.60 24.29 10.16
C MET A 428 -6.59 24.98 9.22
N ARG A 429 -7.58 25.71 9.76
CA ARG A 429 -8.49 26.53 8.94
C ARG A 429 -7.77 27.70 8.27
N VAL A 430 -6.73 28.26 8.90
CA VAL A 430 -5.80 29.24 8.29
C VAL A 430 -4.94 28.64 7.18
N CYS A 431 -4.65 27.35 7.22
CA CYS A 431 -3.75 26.70 6.26
C CYS A 431 -4.47 26.06 5.07
N TYR A 432 -5.78 25.81 5.14
CA TYR A 432 -6.52 25.07 4.11
C TYR A 432 -7.78 25.82 3.65
N ASP A 433 -8.25 25.50 2.44
CA ASP A 433 -9.50 26.04 1.87
C ASP A 433 -10.73 25.60 2.66
N SER A 434 -10.74 24.37 3.17
CA SER A 434 -11.89 23.85 3.92
C SER A 434 -11.45 22.85 4.97
N VAL A 435 -12.06 22.93 6.15
CA VAL A 435 -11.83 22.01 7.27
C VAL A 435 -13.15 21.41 7.72
N SER A 436 -13.15 20.13 8.04
CA SER A 436 -14.31 19.40 8.52
C SER A 436 -13.91 18.51 9.70
N LEU A 437 -14.80 18.38 10.67
CA LEU A 437 -14.68 17.47 11.81
C LEU A 437 -15.78 16.41 11.69
N HIS A 438 -15.39 15.13 11.62
CA HIS A 438 -16.35 14.05 11.39
C HIS A 438 -16.01 12.79 12.17
N LYS A 439 -17.03 12.06 12.63
CA LYS A 439 -16.88 10.72 13.22
C LYS A 439 -17.53 9.70 12.28
N PRO A 440 -16.74 8.91 11.52
CA PRO A 440 -17.28 7.95 10.58
C PRO A 440 -17.97 6.79 11.30
N HIS A 441 -18.96 6.14 10.67
CA HIS A 441 -19.64 4.95 11.23
C HIS A 441 -18.70 3.78 11.53
N THR A 442 -17.59 3.69 10.79
CA THR A 442 -16.50 2.73 11.02
C THR A 442 -15.63 3.04 12.24
N SER A 443 -15.77 4.24 12.84
CA SER A 443 -15.27 4.55 14.17
C SER A 443 -16.30 4.15 15.22
N ARG A 444 -15.86 3.40 16.23
CA ARG A 444 -16.78 2.88 17.26
C ARG A 444 -17.50 4.02 17.97
N PRO A 445 -18.82 3.92 18.15
CA PRO A 445 -19.62 5.09 18.53
C PRO A 445 -19.45 5.53 20.00
N ALA A 446 -19.02 4.63 20.91
CA ALA A 446 -18.81 4.96 22.32
C ALA A 446 -17.41 5.51 22.65
N ASN A 447 -16.49 5.59 21.69
CA ASN A 447 -15.17 6.19 21.90
C ASN A 447 -15.14 7.65 21.44
N SER A 448 -14.12 8.38 21.87
CA SER A 448 -13.91 9.78 21.51
C SER A 448 -13.25 9.98 20.14
N GLU A 449 -12.91 8.91 19.42
CA GLU A 449 -12.23 8.99 18.11
C GLU A 449 -13.11 9.73 17.10
N ARG A 450 -12.53 10.77 16.49
CA ARG A 450 -13.06 11.54 15.36
C ARG A 450 -11.92 11.90 14.40
N TYR A 451 -12.22 12.50 13.27
CA TYR A 451 -11.23 12.89 12.27
C TYR A 451 -11.41 14.36 11.89
N ILE A 452 -10.28 15.06 11.79
CA ILE A 452 -10.19 16.31 11.05
C ILE A 452 -9.84 16.00 9.60
N THR A 453 -10.55 16.61 8.66
CA THR A 453 -10.29 16.53 7.22
C THR A 453 -10.08 17.93 6.68
N CYS A 454 -8.94 18.17 6.04
CA CYS A 454 -8.54 19.44 5.47
C CYS A 454 -8.37 19.30 3.94
N LYS A 455 -8.97 20.22 3.19
CA LYS A 455 -8.97 20.24 1.73
C LYS A 455 -8.27 21.50 1.23
N GLY A 456 -7.37 21.34 0.26
CA GLY A 456 -6.73 22.45 -0.44
C GLY A 456 -5.75 23.24 0.42
N LEU A 457 -4.54 22.70 0.66
CA LEU A 457 -3.48 23.42 1.36
C LEU A 457 -3.11 24.72 0.62
N ARG A 458 -3.02 25.83 1.36
CA ARG A 458 -2.58 27.16 0.90
C ARG A 458 -1.18 27.46 1.42
N ARG A 459 -0.14 27.28 0.59
CA ARG A 459 1.26 27.46 1.01
C ARG A 459 1.58 28.86 1.52
N GLU A 460 0.93 29.88 0.96
CA GLU A 460 1.16 31.28 1.35
C GLU A 460 0.95 31.53 2.86
N TYR A 461 0.00 30.81 3.49
CA TYR A 461 -0.25 30.90 4.92
C TYR A 461 0.41 29.74 5.68
N SER A 462 0.40 28.54 5.10
CA SER A 462 0.85 27.34 5.81
C SER A 462 2.34 27.33 6.12
N ASP A 463 3.18 27.99 5.31
CA ASP A 463 4.63 28.04 5.60
C ASP A 463 4.95 28.80 6.89
N VAL A 464 4.23 29.87 7.23
CA VAL A 464 4.44 30.60 8.50
C VAL A 464 3.91 29.80 9.69
N VAL A 465 2.71 29.22 9.55
CA VAL A 465 2.11 28.37 10.59
C VAL A 465 2.98 27.13 10.85
N LYS A 466 3.55 26.53 9.80
CA LYS A 466 4.52 25.43 9.89
C LYS A 466 5.69 25.81 10.78
N GLU A 467 6.35 26.93 10.51
CA GLU A 467 7.51 27.37 11.31
C GLU A 467 7.12 27.70 12.76
N TYR A 468 5.95 28.29 12.99
CA TYR A 468 5.42 28.51 14.34
C TYR A 468 5.22 27.18 15.09
N LEU A 469 4.56 26.20 14.48
CA LEU A 469 4.33 24.89 15.09
C LEU A 469 5.62 24.08 15.30
N LYS A 470 6.65 24.26 14.45
CA LYS A 470 7.99 23.71 14.70
C LYS A 470 8.58 24.27 16.01
N ARG A 471 8.48 25.59 16.23
CA ARG A 471 8.92 26.24 17.49
C ARG A 471 8.13 25.75 18.71
N VAL A 472 6.82 25.61 18.59
CA VAL A 472 5.98 25.03 19.66
C VAL A 472 6.41 23.60 20.00
N ASN A 473 6.58 22.72 19.00
CA ASN A 473 7.02 21.34 19.25
C ASN A 473 8.39 21.30 19.93
N LEU A 474 9.34 22.11 19.46
CA LEU A 474 10.67 22.23 20.06
C LEU A 474 10.57 22.68 21.53
N LYS A 475 9.71 23.66 21.84
CA LYS A 475 9.47 24.10 23.21
C LYS A 475 8.91 22.98 24.09
N MET A 476 7.93 22.23 23.60
CA MET A 476 7.36 21.07 24.30
C MET A 476 8.42 19.97 24.52
N ASP A 477 9.34 19.77 23.58
CA ASP A 477 10.44 18.82 23.71
C ASP A 477 11.42 19.22 24.81
N VAL A 478 11.84 20.48 24.83
CA VAL A 478 12.72 21.03 25.88
C VAL A 478 12.06 20.89 27.26
N LEU A 479 10.78 21.21 27.39
CA LEU A 479 10.05 21.09 28.67
C LEU A 479 9.94 19.64 29.16
N LYS A 480 9.70 18.70 28.24
CA LYS A 480 9.66 17.26 28.53
C LYS A 480 11.03 16.75 29.00
N ASN A 481 12.11 17.12 28.30
CA ASN A 481 13.45 16.66 28.61
C ASN A 481 14.02 17.28 29.91
N ALA A 482 13.57 18.48 30.26
CA ALA A 482 13.94 19.14 31.51
C ALA A 482 13.14 18.65 32.74
N ASP A 483 12.13 17.79 32.56
CA ASP A 483 11.16 17.36 33.59
C ASP A 483 10.61 18.55 34.40
N ALA A 484 10.26 19.63 33.70
CA ALA A 484 10.04 20.95 34.32
C ALA A 484 8.71 21.06 35.09
N GLY A 485 7.85 20.03 35.09
CA GLY A 485 6.48 20.09 35.62
C GLY A 485 5.58 21.13 34.91
N LYS A 486 6.04 21.64 33.77
CA LYS A 486 5.41 22.68 32.95
C LYS A 486 5.03 22.11 31.59
N ASP A 487 4.06 22.74 30.94
CA ASP A 487 3.59 22.40 29.60
C ASP A 487 3.21 23.66 28.82
N VAL A 488 3.19 23.59 27.50
CA VAL A 488 2.65 24.65 26.64
C VAL A 488 1.13 24.56 26.72
N GLU A 489 0.48 25.52 27.36
CA GLU A 489 -0.98 25.48 27.57
C GLU A 489 -1.74 26.16 26.44
N GLU A 490 -1.25 27.30 25.96
CA GLU A 490 -1.90 28.12 24.93
C GLU A 490 -0.91 28.36 23.79
N ILE A 491 -1.43 28.31 22.55
CA ILE A 491 -0.67 28.66 21.33
C ILE A 491 -1.40 29.73 20.51
N MET A 492 -2.59 30.15 20.94
CA MET A 492 -3.32 31.29 20.44
C MET A 492 -4.14 31.91 21.59
N PRO A 493 -4.25 33.25 21.68
CA PRO A 493 -5.13 33.89 22.66
C PRO A 493 -6.58 33.48 22.46
N LEU A 494 -7.23 33.02 23.54
CA LEU A 494 -8.63 32.55 23.52
C LEU A 494 -9.61 33.62 23.02
N ASP A 495 -9.31 34.90 23.24
CA ASP A 495 -10.14 36.02 22.77
C ASP A 495 -10.22 36.10 21.24
N ILE A 496 -9.17 35.67 20.53
CA ILE A 496 -9.19 35.61 19.05
C ILE A 496 -10.20 34.55 18.60
N ILE A 497 -10.16 33.36 19.20
CA ILE A 497 -11.11 32.28 18.90
C ILE A 497 -12.53 32.71 19.25
N LYS A 498 -12.74 33.31 20.43
CA LYS A 498 -14.07 33.78 20.88
C LYS A 498 -14.62 34.92 20.04
N SER A 499 -13.78 35.71 19.37
CA SER A 499 -14.22 36.77 18.47
C SER A 499 -14.85 36.23 17.18
N ASP A 500 -14.52 35.00 16.79
CA ASP A 500 -15.16 34.28 15.70
C ASP A 500 -16.36 33.46 16.23
N SER A 501 -17.50 34.13 16.35
CA SER A 501 -18.73 33.50 16.86
C SER A 501 -19.20 32.33 16.00
N THR A 502 -19.00 32.39 14.68
CA THR A 502 -19.42 31.32 13.77
C THR A 502 -18.63 30.05 14.02
N PHE A 503 -17.30 30.15 14.13
CA PHE A 503 -16.47 29.01 14.47
C PHE A 503 -16.81 28.43 15.85
N MET A 504 -17.04 29.30 16.84
CA MET A 504 -17.44 28.88 18.19
C MET A 504 -18.74 28.07 18.16
N ASP A 505 -19.76 28.56 17.48
CA ASP A 505 -21.06 27.90 17.38
C ASP A 505 -20.95 26.53 16.69
N GLU A 506 -20.25 26.46 15.55
CA GLU A 506 -20.02 25.21 14.81
C GLU A 506 -19.27 24.16 15.65
N LEU A 507 -18.26 24.60 16.40
CA LEU A 507 -17.44 23.71 17.23
C LEU A 507 -18.20 23.21 18.47
N ILE A 508 -18.94 24.10 19.14
CA ILE A 508 -19.79 23.75 20.28
C ILE A 508 -20.87 22.77 19.83
N GLU A 509 -21.55 23.03 18.70
CA GLU A 509 -22.56 22.12 18.13
C GLU A 509 -21.94 20.74 17.85
N HIS A 510 -20.77 20.70 17.22
CA HIS A 510 -20.06 19.45 16.93
C HIS A 510 -19.71 18.66 18.20
N ASN A 511 -19.15 19.33 19.21
CA ASN A 511 -18.78 18.73 20.48
C ASN A 511 -19.99 18.24 21.27
N HIS A 512 -21.07 19.02 21.32
CA HIS A 512 -22.33 18.62 21.93
C HIS A 512 -22.90 17.37 21.27
N HIS A 513 -22.99 17.37 19.94
CA HIS A 513 -23.53 16.24 19.19
C HIS A 513 -22.77 14.94 19.48
N LEU A 514 -21.44 14.99 19.45
CA LEU A 514 -20.62 13.81 19.70
C LEU A 514 -20.65 13.36 21.17
N ALA A 515 -20.64 14.28 22.13
CA ALA A 515 -20.73 13.92 23.56
C ALA A 515 -22.07 13.26 23.90
N ILE A 516 -23.20 13.78 23.36
CA ILE A 516 -24.53 13.18 23.53
C ILE A 516 -24.58 11.79 22.89
N ARG A 517 -24.12 11.66 21.64
CA ARG A 517 -24.08 10.39 20.93
C ARG A 517 -23.20 9.38 21.66
N GLN A 518 -22.02 9.78 22.12
CA GLN A 518 -21.12 8.91 22.89
C GLN A 518 -21.78 8.43 24.19
N THR A 519 -22.41 9.33 24.93
CA THR A 519 -23.16 9.02 26.17
C THR A 519 -24.27 8.00 25.91
N LEU A 520 -25.02 8.15 24.81
CA LEU A 520 -26.04 7.20 24.39
C LEU A 520 -25.47 5.79 24.20
N TYR A 521 -24.37 5.66 23.44
CA TYR A 521 -23.78 4.35 23.15
C TYR A 521 -23.07 3.73 24.35
N LEU A 522 -22.50 4.55 25.23
CA LEU A 522 -22.01 4.11 26.54
C LEU A 522 -23.19 3.49 27.31
N ARG A 523 -24.32 4.17 27.44
CA ARG A 523 -25.52 3.58 28.09
C ARG A 523 -26.03 2.31 27.38
N LYS A 524 -25.98 2.26 26.04
CA LYS A 524 -26.31 1.05 25.25
C LYS A 524 -25.40 -0.12 25.61
N TYR A 525 -24.09 0.10 25.70
CA TYR A 525 -23.14 -0.97 26.04
C TYR A 525 -23.36 -1.48 27.45
N GLN A 526 -23.72 -0.59 28.39
CA GLN A 526 -24.10 -0.99 29.75
C GLN A 526 -25.35 -1.90 29.74
N SER A 527 -26.39 -1.53 28.99
CA SER A 527 -27.61 -2.35 28.83
C SER A 527 -27.29 -3.74 28.25
N PHE A 528 -26.47 -3.80 27.20
CA PHE A 528 -26.04 -5.06 26.57
C PHE A 528 -25.12 -5.90 27.46
N ALA A 529 -24.35 -5.27 28.35
CA ALA A 529 -23.55 -5.99 29.33
C ALA A 529 -24.42 -6.66 30.40
N LYS A 530 -25.51 -6.01 30.82
CA LYS A 530 -26.49 -6.60 31.76
C LYS A 530 -27.25 -7.77 31.14
N ASN A 531 -27.63 -7.67 29.86
CA ASN A 531 -28.36 -8.72 29.13
C ASN A 531 -27.57 -9.29 27.93
N GLN A 532 -26.99 -10.47 28.12
CA GLN A 532 -26.19 -11.16 27.09
C GLN A 532 -27.01 -11.70 25.89
N GLY A 533 -28.35 -11.72 25.99
CA GLY A 533 -29.24 -12.14 24.91
C GLY A 533 -29.53 -11.06 23.87
N GLN A 534 -29.25 -9.78 24.17
CA GLN A 534 -29.48 -8.67 23.24
C GLN A 534 -28.47 -8.68 22.09
N PHE A 535 -28.90 -8.40 20.87
CA PHE A 535 -28.02 -8.18 19.72
C PHE A 535 -28.69 -7.17 18.78
N ASP A 536 -27.87 -6.35 18.11
CA ASP A 536 -28.38 -5.41 17.12
C ASP A 536 -28.72 -6.15 15.82
N LYS A 537 -30.00 -6.14 15.44
CA LYS A 537 -30.53 -6.94 14.32
C LYS A 537 -30.13 -6.40 12.95
N ASP A 538 -29.70 -5.14 12.87
CA ASP A 538 -29.44 -4.46 11.60
C ASP A 538 -28.00 -4.66 11.09
N GLN A 539 -27.12 -5.27 11.89
CA GLN A 539 -25.70 -5.46 11.56
C GLN A 539 -25.46 -6.13 10.20
N GLY A 540 -26.29 -7.11 9.82
CA GLY A 540 -26.15 -7.80 8.53
C GLY A 540 -26.46 -6.89 7.35
N ASN A 541 -27.62 -6.22 7.40
CA ASN A 541 -28.10 -5.33 6.34
C ASN A 541 -27.20 -4.09 6.21
N LEU A 542 -26.86 -3.45 7.34
CA LEU A 542 -25.99 -2.27 7.35
C LEU A 542 -24.61 -2.57 6.78
N LYS A 543 -24.04 -3.76 7.05
CA LYS A 543 -22.78 -4.17 6.42
C LYS A 543 -22.90 -4.18 4.90
N GLU A 544 -23.92 -4.83 4.36
CA GLU A 544 -24.10 -4.95 2.91
C GLU A 544 -24.34 -3.59 2.26
N GLU A 545 -25.21 -2.77 2.85
CA GLU A 545 -25.55 -1.45 2.34
C GLU A 545 -24.36 -0.48 2.43
N CYS A 546 -23.59 -0.48 3.52
CA CYS A 546 -22.40 0.35 3.67
C CYS A 546 -21.31 -0.04 2.65
N LEU A 547 -21.02 -1.34 2.49
CA LEU A 547 -20.03 -1.80 1.52
C LEU A 547 -20.42 -1.44 0.09
N LYS A 548 -21.71 -1.55 -0.24
CA LYS A 548 -22.24 -1.10 -1.53
C LYS A 548 -22.10 0.42 -1.71
N TYR A 549 -22.49 1.21 -0.71
CA TYR A 549 -22.41 2.67 -0.74
C TYR A 549 -20.96 3.16 -0.89
N TRP A 550 -20.02 2.57 -0.16
CA TRP A 550 -18.58 2.88 -0.23
C TRP A 550 -17.88 2.25 -1.44
N SER A 551 -18.61 1.54 -2.30
CA SER A 551 -18.05 0.85 -3.47
C SER A 551 -16.87 -0.07 -3.11
N VAL A 552 -17.09 -0.92 -2.10
CA VAL A 552 -16.14 -1.95 -1.63
C VAL A 552 -16.78 -3.33 -1.84
N PRO A 553 -16.10 -4.28 -2.52
CA PRO A 553 -16.61 -5.64 -2.69
C PRO A 553 -16.87 -6.33 -1.35
N ASN A 554 -18.06 -6.92 -1.19
CA ASN A 554 -18.42 -7.69 0.00
C ASN A 554 -17.81 -9.11 -0.07
N ARG A 555 -16.50 -9.20 0.22
CA ARG A 555 -15.75 -10.45 0.29
C ARG A 555 -14.81 -10.48 1.49
N GLY A 556 -14.57 -11.69 2.00
CA GLY A 556 -13.59 -11.92 3.06
C GLY A 556 -12.16 -11.95 2.54
N ARG A 557 -11.20 -11.84 3.46
CA ARG A 557 -9.77 -11.96 3.15
C ARG A 557 -9.45 -13.40 2.68
N PRO A 558 -8.65 -13.59 1.62
CA PRO A 558 -8.31 -14.93 1.12
C PRO A 558 -7.61 -15.80 2.19
N ARG A 559 -8.04 -17.06 2.33
CA ARG A 559 -7.41 -18.02 3.27
C ARG A 559 -5.97 -18.36 2.84
N GLY A 560 -5.03 -18.32 3.79
CA GLY A 560 -3.63 -18.71 3.61
C GLY A 560 -2.62 -17.58 3.32
N GLY A 561 -3.03 -16.31 3.43
CA GLY A 561 -2.16 -15.14 3.19
C GLY A 561 -1.04 -14.94 4.21
N ASP A 562 -1.18 -15.43 5.44
CA ASP A 562 -0.20 -15.14 6.50
C ASP A 562 0.91 -16.21 6.62
N ARG A 563 0.84 -17.32 5.87
CA ARG A 563 1.82 -18.44 5.68
C ARG A 563 1.08 -19.74 5.32
N GLY A 564 0.44 -19.80 4.14
CA GLY A 564 -0.10 -21.05 3.62
C GLY A 564 0.93 -22.18 3.56
N ASN A 565 0.46 -23.42 3.43
CA ASN A 565 1.30 -24.60 3.24
C ASN A 565 2.36 -24.32 2.17
N ARG A 566 3.61 -24.72 2.42
CA ARG A 566 4.75 -24.44 1.52
C ARG A 566 4.53 -25.01 0.11
N TYR A 567 3.75 -26.09 0.02
CA TYR A 567 3.33 -26.71 -1.23
C TYR A 567 2.28 -25.87 -1.98
N ASP A 568 1.21 -25.41 -1.32
CA ASP A 568 0.19 -24.53 -1.91
C ASP A 568 0.80 -23.19 -2.39
N ASN A 569 1.77 -22.65 -1.66
CA ASN A 569 2.48 -21.44 -2.08
C ASN A 569 3.38 -21.69 -3.30
N MET A 570 3.98 -22.87 -3.44
CA MET A 570 4.80 -23.20 -4.62
C MET A 570 3.93 -23.47 -5.86
N GLU A 571 2.71 -23.97 -5.69
CA GLU A 571 1.70 -24.02 -6.76
C GLU A 571 1.18 -22.63 -7.17
N ARG A 572 1.14 -21.66 -6.24
CA ARG A 572 0.83 -20.24 -6.52
C ARG A 572 1.97 -19.51 -7.23
N LEU A 573 3.23 -19.89 -7.01
CA LEU A 573 4.43 -19.25 -7.55
C LEU A 573 4.88 -19.91 -8.86
N ASN A 574 4.09 -19.77 -9.94
CA ASN A 574 4.41 -20.38 -11.23
C ASN A 574 4.48 -19.33 -12.37
N PRO A 575 5.68 -19.03 -12.92
CA PRO A 575 5.82 -18.07 -14.01
C PRO A 575 5.08 -18.51 -15.28
N THR A 576 4.92 -19.82 -15.51
CA THR A 576 4.18 -20.35 -16.66
C THR A 576 2.67 -20.14 -16.52
N GLN A 577 2.11 -20.16 -15.31
CA GLN A 577 0.69 -19.84 -15.09
C GLN A 577 0.42 -18.36 -15.34
N VAL A 578 1.27 -17.46 -14.82
CA VAL A 578 1.17 -16.02 -15.11
C VAL A 578 1.31 -15.79 -16.61
N PHE A 579 2.30 -16.40 -17.27
CA PHE A 579 2.44 -16.32 -18.72
C PHE A 579 1.18 -16.81 -19.45
N GLY A 580 0.66 -17.99 -19.12
CA GLY A 580 -0.52 -18.59 -19.76
C GLY A 580 -1.82 -17.83 -19.52
N LYS A 581 -1.91 -17.06 -18.42
CA LYS A 581 -3.05 -16.17 -18.14
C LYS A 581 -3.15 -15.01 -19.12
N TYR A 582 -2.02 -14.46 -19.56
CA TYR A 582 -1.98 -13.24 -20.37
C TYR A 582 -1.54 -13.44 -21.82
N SER A 583 -0.70 -14.46 -22.07
CA SER A 583 -0.16 -14.70 -23.41
C SER A 583 -1.20 -15.37 -24.30
N PRO A 584 -1.41 -14.86 -25.53
CA PRO A 584 -2.22 -15.55 -26.52
C PRO A 584 -1.46 -16.69 -27.21
N LYS A 585 -0.15 -16.86 -26.94
CA LYS A 585 0.72 -17.83 -27.62
C LYS A 585 0.85 -19.12 -26.84
N ILE A 586 0.71 -20.25 -27.54
CA ILE A 586 1.09 -21.57 -27.01
C ILE A 586 2.60 -21.73 -27.25
N CYS A 587 3.38 -21.70 -26.18
CA CYS A 587 4.84 -21.74 -26.24
C CYS A 587 5.39 -22.94 -25.48
N GLY A 588 6.41 -23.59 -26.05
CA GLY A 588 7.30 -24.48 -25.32
C GLY A 588 8.35 -23.69 -24.53
N LEU A 589 9.00 -24.33 -23.56
CA LEU A 589 10.02 -23.67 -22.73
C LEU A 589 11.21 -23.13 -23.56
N SER A 590 11.59 -23.84 -24.62
CA SER A 590 12.63 -23.41 -25.56
C SER A 590 12.28 -22.14 -26.34
N ASP A 591 11.00 -21.80 -26.46
CA ASP A 591 10.56 -20.62 -27.23
C ASP A 591 10.91 -19.31 -26.52
N PHE A 592 11.05 -19.32 -25.19
CA PHE A 592 11.45 -18.15 -24.41
C PHE A 592 12.92 -17.76 -24.64
N GLY A 593 13.75 -18.70 -25.11
CA GLY A 593 15.14 -18.47 -25.48
C GLY A 593 15.35 -18.07 -26.94
N ASN A 594 14.28 -18.09 -27.76
CA ASN A 594 14.38 -17.74 -29.16
C ASN A 594 14.54 -16.22 -29.33
N VAL A 595 15.72 -15.83 -29.80
CA VAL A 595 16.02 -14.44 -30.18
C VAL A 595 15.82 -14.22 -31.68
N GLY A 596 15.48 -12.99 -32.05
CA GLY A 596 15.44 -12.55 -33.44
C GLY A 596 16.84 -12.53 -34.09
N PRO A 597 16.91 -12.36 -35.42
CA PRO A 597 18.18 -12.33 -36.14
C PRO A 597 19.04 -11.12 -35.75
N GLU A 598 20.35 -11.19 -36.02
CA GLU A 598 21.25 -10.04 -35.95
C GLU A 598 20.79 -8.97 -36.94
N PHE A 599 20.86 -7.69 -36.54
CA PHE A 599 20.44 -6.58 -37.38
C PHE A 599 21.25 -6.50 -38.68
N GLN A 600 20.57 -6.28 -39.80
CA GLN A 600 21.16 -6.11 -41.12
C GLN A 600 20.56 -4.87 -41.80
N LEU A 601 21.37 -4.12 -42.56
CA LEU A 601 20.91 -2.95 -43.33
C LEU A 601 19.82 -3.31 -44.34
N ASP A 602 19.83 -4.55 -44.84
CA ASP A 602 18.84 -5.03 -45.79
C ASP A 602 17.41 -5.06 -45.24
N PHE A 603 17.23 -5.11 -43.91
CA PHE A 603 15.91 -5.03 -43.28
C PHE A 603 15.22 -3.68 -43.52
N LEU A 604 16.00 -2.66 -43.87
CA LEU A 604 15.51 -1.31 -44.16
C LEU A 604 15.29 -1.06 -45.65
N LYS A 605 15.53 -2.03 -46.54
CA LYS A 605 15.33 -1.86 -47.98
C LYS A 605 13.92 -2.29 -48.39
N SER A 606 13.31 -1.56 -49.32
CA SER A 606 12.01 -1.93 -49.92
C SER A 606 12.09 -1.89 -51.44
N SER A 607 11.37 -2.79 -52.12
CA SER A 607 11.13 -2.72 -53.56
C SER A 607 9.98 -1.78 -53.92
N ILE A 608 9.17 -1.36 -52.94
CA ILE A 608 8.04 -0.44 -53.12
C ILE A 608 8.54 0.99 -52.88
N PRO A 609 8.51 1.88 -53.89
CA PRO A 609 9.13 3.21 -53.78
C PRO A 609 8.52 4.13 -52.73
N SER A 610 7.23 3.97 -52.40
CA SER A 610 6.57 4.80 -51.39
C SER A 610 6.84 4.37 -49.94
N ASN A 611 7.53 3.25 -49.72
CA ASN A 611 7.75 2.72 -48.38
C ASN A 611 8.85 3.49 -47.64
N ILE A 612 8.59 3.77 -46.36
CA ILE A 612 9.52 4.39 -45.41
C ILE A 612 9.82 3.39 -44.28
N THR A 613 10.41 2.26 -44.65
CA THR A 613 10.68 1.10 -43.79
C THR A 613 11.48 1.41 -42.53
N TYR A 614 12.36 2.41 -42.53
CA TYR A 614 13.13 2.77 -41.33
C TYR A 614 12.24 3.32 -40.20
N ASP A 615 11.14 3.98 -40.56
CA ASP A 615 10.21 4.60 -39.61
C ASP A 615 9.29 3.56 -38.94
N GLU A 616 9.30 2.32 -39.45
CA GLU A 616 8.66 1.15 -38.82
C GLU A 616 9.42 0.67 -37.58
N TYR A 617 10.66 1.11 -37.37
CA TYR A 617 11.50 0.61 -36.29
C TYR A 617 11.71 1.68 -35.21
N ARG A 618 11.65 1.18 -33.97
CA ARG A 618 12.16 1.86 -32.79
C ARG A 618 13.34 1.11 -32.25
N PHE A 619 14.23 1.83 -31.57
CA PHE A 619 15.37 1.21 -30.94
C PHE A 619 15.59 1.69 -29.51
N VAL A 620 16.22 0.82 -28.74
CA VAL A 620 16.69 1.07 -27.36
C VAL A 620 18.13 0.62 -27.24
N ALA A 621 18.94 1.37 -26.50
CA ALA A 621 20.30 0.96 -26.17
C ALA A 621 20.30 -0.20 -25.18
N LEU A 622 21.26 -1.12 -25.31
CA LEU A 622 21.46 -2.25 -24.39
C LEU A 622 22.66 -1.97 -23.48
N GLY A 623 22.40 -1.95 -22.18
CA GLY A 623 23.34 -1.79 -21.08
C GLY A 623 23.90 -3.11 -20.55
N GLY A 624 23.17 -4.21 -20.74
CA GLY A 624 23.61 -5.58 -20.51
C GLY A 624 23.88 -6.33 -21.82
N LYS A 625 24.25 -7.61 -21.70
CA LYS A 625 24.68 -8.43 -22.85
C LYS A 625 23.51 -8.93 -23.69
N HIS A 626 22.43 -9.37 -23.02
CA HIS A 626 21.25 -9.95 -23.64
C HIS A 626 19.99 -9.52 -22.87
N PRO A 627 18.93 -9.10 -23.57
CA PRO A 627 17.62 -8.95 -22.96
C PRO A 627 17.11 -10.29 -22.41
N ASN A 628 16.38 -10.26 -21.29
CA ASN A 628 15.77 -11.43 -20.69
C ASN A 628 14.30 -11.17 -20.39
N ILE A 629 13.49 -12.21 -20.48
CA ILE A 629 12.09 -12.16 -20.05
C ILE A 629 12.07 -12.29 -18.53
N LEU A 630 11.39 -11.35 -17.88
CA LEU A 630 11.17 -11.35 -16.44
C LEU A 630 9.67 -11.49 -16.17
N ILE A 631 9.33 -12.47 -15.34
CA ILE A 631 7.96 -12.74 -14.89
C ILE A 631 7.92 -12.71 -13.37
N ALA A 632 7.03 -11.89 -12.81
CA ALA A 632 6.76 -11.89 -11.38
C ALA A 632 5.46 -12.65 -11.07
N ALA A 633 5.55 -13.62 -10.17
CA ALA A 633 4.45 -14.45 -9.72
C ALA A 633 4.50 -14.53 -8.19
N GLY A 634 3.40 -14.17 -7.51
CA GLY A 634 3.35 -14.03 -6.05
C GLY A 634 4.45 -13.12 -5.50
N ASP A 635 5.22 -13.60 -4.53
CA ASP A 635 6.31 -12.83 -3.90
C ASP A 635 7.65 -12.96 -4.63
N THR A 636 7.71 -13.71 -5.72
CA THR A 636 8.97 -14.11 -6.38
C THR A 636 9.03 -13.62 -7.82
N THR A 637 10.22 -13.19 -8.24
CA THR A 637 10.52 -12.83 -9.63
C THR A 637 11.39 -13.88 -10.29
N PHE A 638 11.08 -14.22 -11.55
CA PHE A 638 11.77 -15.22 -12.35
C PHE A 638 12.37 -14.56 -13.59
N ILE A 639 13.60 -14.93 -13.93
CA ILE A 639 14.25 -14.52 -15.19
C ILE A 639 14.50 -15.77 -16.01
N PHE A 640 14.14 -15.74 -17.30
CA PHE A 640 14.43 -16.85 -18.20
C PHE A 640 15.92 -16.85 -18.60
N LYS A 641 16.65 -17.91 -18.26
CA LYS A 641 18.07 -18.08 -18.56
C LYS A 641 18.43 -19.57 -18.60
N ASN A 642 19.38 -19.95 -19.45
CA ASN A 642 19.84 -21.35 -19.58
C ASN A 642 18.67 -22.33 -19.80
N ASP A 643 17.74 -21.95 -20.66
CA ASP A 643 16.53 -22.71 -20.99
C ASP A 643 15.59 -23.01 -19.81
N ASN A 644 15.67 -22.25 -18.71
CA ASN A 644 14.78 -22.38 -17.56
C ASN A 644 14.44 -21.03 -16.92
N PHE A 645 13.38 -21.00 -16.12
CA PHE A 645 13.08 -19.84 -15.27
C PHE A 645 13.86 -19.93 -13.96
N GLU A 646 14.83 -19.04 -13.77
CA GLU A 646 15.63 -18.93 -12.54
C GLU A 646 14.98 -17.92 -11.58
N ALA A 647 14.62 -18.37 -10.38
CA ALA A 647 14.07 -17.52 -9.32
C ALA A 647 15.14 -16.56 -8.77
N GLN A 648 14.82 -15.27 -8.76
CA GLN A 648 15.70 -14.19 -8.30
C GLN A 648 15.58 -13.98 -6.80
N THR A 649 16.13 -14.91 -6.02
CA THR A 649 16.05 -14.92 -4.55
C THR A 649 17.17 -14.14 -3.84
N LYS A 650 18.29 -13.88 -4.53
CA LYS A 650 19.49 -13.28 -3.93
C LYS A 650 19.59 -11.75 -4.06
N ASN A 651 18.79 -11.13 -4.92
CA ASN A 651 18.94 -9.71 -5.30
C ASN A 651 17.69 -8.84 -5.01
N HIS A 652 16.74 -9.35 -4.21
CA HIS A 652 15.52 -8.65 -3.78
C HIS A 652 14.88 -7.79 -4.90
N VAL A 653 14.52 -8.45 -6.00
CA VAL A 653 13.86 -7.81 -7.14
C VAL A 653 12.46 -7.38 -6.72
N ARG A 654 12.23 -6.07 -6.60
CA ARG A 654 10.96 -5.48 -6.16
C ARG A 654 10.01 -5.24 -7.34
N ILE A 655 9.57 -6.32 -7.99
CA ILE A 655 8.58 -6.27 -9.07
C ILE A 655 7.29 -6.96 -8.60
N PRO A 656 6.14 -6.26 -8.58
CA PRO A 656 4.84 -6.84 -8.20
C PRO A 656 4.44 -8.03 -9.06
N GLU A 657 3.69 -8.97 -8.48
CA GLU A 657 3.12 -10.11 -9.21
C GLU A 657 2.23 -9.70 -10.38
N ASN A 658 1.91 -10.67 -11.25
CA ASN A 658 1.18 -10.45 -12.48
C ASN A 658 1.91 -9.44 -13.39
N THR A 659 3.23 -9.51 -13.46
CA THR A 659 4.06 -8.67 -14.32
C THR A 659 4.83 -9.54 -15.31
N VAL A 660 4.79 -9.17 -16.60
CA VAL A 660 5.55 -9.81 -17.69
C VAL A 660 6.20 -8.73 -18.52
N ILE A 661 7.53 -8.67 -18.47
CA ILE A 661 8.33 -7.60 -19.08
C ILE A 661 9.59 -8.16 -19.74
N LEU A 662 10.06 -7.49 -20.78
CA LEU A 662 11.38 -7.69 -21.35
C LEU A 662 12.34 -6.73 -20.67
N VAL A 663 13.40 -7.25 -20.06
CA VAL A 663 14.35 -6.44 -19.30
C VAL A 663 15.79 -6.60 -19.77
N ASP A 664 16.56 -5.56 -19.53
CA ASP A 664 18.01 -5.56 -19.64
C ASP A 664 18.61 -5.30 -18.25
N MET A 665 19.47 -6.21 -17.79
CA MET A 665 20.15 -6.11 -16.50
C MET A 665 21.47 -5.37 -16.71
N ALA A 666 21.50 -4.07 -16.42
CA ALA A 666 22.62 -3.20 -16.76
C ALA A 666 23.44 -2.80 -15.53
N GLU A 667 24.77 -2.91 -15.63
CA GLU A 667 25.68 -2.46 -14.58
C GLU A 667 25.91 -0.95 -14.68
N GLU A 668 25.64 -0.24 -13.58
CA GLU A 668 25.89 1.20 -13.48
C GLU A 668 27.39 1.48 -13.54
N VAL A 669 27.76 2.52 -14.30
CA VAL A 669 29.12 3.01 -14.45
C VAL A 669 29.28 4.36 -13.77
N GLU A 670 30.27 4.46 -12.88
CA GLU A 670 30.72 5.70 -12.27
C GLU A 670 31.98 6.21 -13.00
N LYS A 671 32.04 7.52 -13.21
CA LYS A 671 33.26 8.18 -13.69
C LYS A 671 34.13 8.59 -12.52
N THR A 672 35.44 8.43 -12.68
CA THR A 672 36.42 9.01 -11.77
C THR A 672 36.98 10.31 -12.37
N ASP A 673 37.56 11.18 -11.53
CA ASP A 673 38.19 12.45 -11.93
C ASP A 673 39.29 12.30 -13.00
N SER A 674 39.75 11.07 -13.25
CA SER A 674 40.79 10.72 -14.22
C SER A 674 40.28 10.19 -15.57
N ASN A 675 38.99 10.39 -15.91
CA ASN A 675 38.32 9.80 -17.09
C ASN A 675 38.39 8.26 -17.15
N LYS A 676 38.65 7.60 -16.02
CA LYS A 676 38.53 6.14 -15.90
C LYS A 676 37.12 5.76 -15.47
N ILE A 677 36.59 4.72 -16.10
CA ILE A 677 35.29 4.09 -15.80
C ILE A 677 35.47 3.09 -14.65
N LYS A 678 34.62 3.17 -13.63
CA LYS A 678 34.49 2.18 -12.56
C LYS A 678 33.08 1.59 -12.60
N ILE A 679 32.97 0.27 -12.53
CA ILE A 679 31.66 -0.40 -12.40
C ILE A 679 31.19 -0.24 -10.95
N SER A 680 29.95 0.22 -10.78
CA SER A 680 29.32 0.38 -9.47
C SER A 680 29.27 -0.96 -8.74
N ALA A 681 29.51 -0.94 -7.42
CA ALA A 681 29.41 -2.13 -6.58
C ALA A 681 27.95 -2.50 -6.24
N ALA A 682 27.00 -1.64 -6.60
CA ALA A 682 25.59 -1.88 -6.37
C ALA A 682 25.02 -2.94 -7.34
N PRO A 683 23.87 -3.54 -7.02
CA PRO A 683 23.21 -4.48 -7.92
C PRO A 683 22.89 -3.83 -9.28
N PRO A 684 22.86 -4.62 -10.38
CA PRO A 684 22.47 -4.12 -11.69
C PRO A 684 21.10 -3.43 -11.69
N VAL A 685 20.92 -2.42 -12.53
CA VAL A 685 19.63 -1.77 -12.75
C VAL A 685 18.80 -2.62 -13.70
N ILE A 686 17.53 -2.83 -13.37
CA ILE A 686 16.54 -3.48 -14.24
C ILE A 686 15.99 -2.42 -15.19
N ARG A 687 16.38 -2.49 -16.46
CA ARG A 687 15.87 -1.59 -17.52
C ARG A 687 14.76 -2.29 -18.28
N ILE A 688 13.53 -1.79 -18.20
CA ILE A 688 12.37 -2.31 -18.93
C ILE A 688 12.49 -1.88 -20.40
N LEU A 689 12.69 -2.84 -21.31
CA LEU A 689 12.81 -2.61 -22.75
C LEU A 689 11.47 -2.68 -23.48
N ASP A 690 10.53 -3.47 -22.96
CA ASP A 690 9.15 -3.62 -23.42
C ASP A 690 8.32 -4.27 -22.30
N ALA A 691 7.00 -4.08 -22.33
CA ALA A 691 6.09 -4.61 -21.31
C ALA A 691 4.88 -5.28 -21.95
N ALA A 692 4.50 -6.46 -21.44
CA ALA A 692 3.24 -7.12 -21.78
C ALA A 692 2.21 -6.85 -20.70
N VAL A 693 2.60 -7.02 -19.43
CA VAL A 693 1.73 -6.86 -18.28
C VAL A 693 2.48 -6.15 -17.15
N LEU A 694 1.85 -5.17 -16.52
CA LEU A 694 2.42 -4.38 -15.41
C LEU A 694 1.49 -4.44 -14.20
N ALA A 695 1.84 -5.23 -13.17
CA ALA A 695 1.01 -5.44 -11.98
C ALA A 695 -0.47 -5.77 -12.32
N GLY A 696 -0.68 -6.66 -13.28
CA GLY A 696 -2.00 -7.09 -13.75
C GLY A 696 -2.60 -6.24 -14.88
N ASP A 697 -2.02 -5.10 -15.24
CA ASP A 697 -2.44 -4.26 -16.36
C ASP A 697 -1.89 -4.81 -17.69
N ASP A 698 -2.75 -5.39 -18.55
CA ASP A 698 -2.35 -5.86 -19.88
C ASP A 698 -2.20 -4.67 -20.83
N VAL A 699 -0.94 -4.36 -21.15
CA VAL A 699 -0.52 -3.31 -22.09
C VAL A 699 -0.02 -3.91 -23.41
N SER A 700 -0.02 -5.24 -23.56
CA SER A 700 0.69 -5.94 -24.63
C SER A 700 0.23 -5.56 -26.05
N LYS A 701 -1.01 -5.09 -26.21
CA LYS A 701 -1.61 -4.69 -27.49
C LYS A 701 -1.51 -3.19 -27.79
N LEU A 702 -1.07 -2.37 -26.84
CA LEU A 702 -0.88 -0.94 -27.06
C LEU A 702 0.30 -0.70 -28.03
N PRO A 703 0.33 0.46 -28.73
CA PRO A 703 1.51 0.89 -29.46
C PRO A 703 2.78 0.84 -28.59
N TYR A 704 3.93 0.55 -29.19
CA TYR A 704 5.18 0.31 -28.44
C TYR A 704 5.55 1.47 -27.52
N GLU A 705 5.39 2.70 -27.98
CA GLU A 705 5.62 3.92 -27.22
C GLU A 705 4.70 4.05 -26.00
N GLU A 706 3.43 3.64 -26.14
CA GLU A 706 2.48 3.65 -25.03
C GLU A 706 2.79 2.57 -24.00
N ARG A 707 3.25 1.38 -24.44
CA ARG A 707 3.74 0.32 -23.52
C ARG A 707 4.91 0.81 -22.68
N LEU A 708 5.84 1.56 -23.27
CA LEU A 708 6.98 2.11 -22.53
C LEU A 708 6.61 3.33 -21.69
N ARG A 709 5.62 4.13 -22.09
CA ARG A 709 5.04 5.18 -21.24
C ARG A 709 4.43 4.58 -19.98
N ALA A 710 3.64 3.51 -20.12
CA ALA A 710 3.10 2.74 -19.01
C ALA A 710 4.22 2.13 -18.13
N ALA A 711 5.23 1.51 -18.74
CA ALA A 711 6.38 0.96 -18.02
C ALA A 711 7.16 2.04 -17.25
N ARG A 712 7.25 3.27 -17.78
CA ARG A 712 7.88 4.40 -17.10
C ARG A 712 7.10 4.82 -15.87
N LYS A 713 5.77 4.98 -15.97
CA LYS A 713 4.91 5.27 -14.80
C LYS A 713 5.02 4.15 -13.75
N PHE A 714 5.03 2.89 -14.18
CA PHE A 714 5.25 1.73 -13.31
C PHE A 714 6.61 1.77 -12.60
N ALA A 715 7.70 2.05 -13.32
CA ALA A 715 9.02 2.19 -12.73
C ALA A 715 9.09 3.36 -11.72
N THR A 716 8.46 4.50 -12.03
CA THR A 716 8.36 5.64 -11.10
C THR A 716 7.59 5.27 -9.84
N ALA A 717 6.49 4.50 -9.94
CA ALA A 717 5.74 4.02 -8.78
C ALA A 717 6.57 3.07 -7.88
N LEU A 718 7.54 2.35 -8.45
CA LEU A 718 8.47 1.47 -7.71
C LEU A 718 9.74 2.18 -7.22
N ARG A 719 10.00 3.41 -7.69
CA ARG A 719 11.20 4.19 -7.38
C ARG A 719 11.36 4.28 -5.87
N LEU A 720 12.57 3.98 -5.40
CA LEU A 720 12.96 4.15 -4.01
C LEU A 720 13.65 5.49 -3.83
N THR A 721 13.23 6.25 -2.81
CA THR A 721 13.92 7.47 -2.40
C THR A 721 15.23 7.14 -1.67
N ASN A 722 15.24 6.06 -0.87
CA ASN A 722 16.45 5.55 -0.23
C ASN A 722 16.89 4.23 -0.88
N ARG A 723 18.17 4.13 -1.26
CA ARG A 723 18.71 2.94 -1.96
C ARG A 723 18.68 1.66 -1.12
N LYS A 724 18.54 1.77 0.21
CA LYS A 724 18.47 0.63 1.13
C LYS A 724 17.06 0.48 1.67
N VAL A 725 16.58 -0.75 1.72
CA VAL A 725 15.27 -1.10 2.28
C VAL A 725 15.47 -2.10 3.42
N LYS A 726 14.65 -1.99 4.45
CA LYS A 726 14.62 -2.93 5.57
C LYS A 726 13.74 -4.12 5.20
N GLU A 727 14.27 -5.34 5.32
CA GLU A 727 13.53 -6.57 5.03
C GLU A 727 13.69 -7.56 6.19
N GLY A 728 12.70 -8.44 6.39
CA GLY A 728 12.67 -9.39 7.50
C GLY A 728 11.82 -8.90 8.69
N TRP A 729 11.84 -9.66 9.79
CA TRP A 729 11.10 -9.28 11.00
C TRP A 729 11.86 -9.69 12.27
N GLY A 730 11.88 -8.81 13.27
CA GLY A 730 12.55 -9.03 14.55
C GLY A 730 14.05 -9.28 14.38
N ARG A 731 14.58 -10.36 14.99
CA ARG A 731 16.02 -10.70 14.94
C ARG A 731 16.55 -11.07 13.53
N LYS A 732 15.68 -11.18 12.52
CA LYS A 732 16.03 -11.47 11.12
C LYS A 732 15.95 -10.23 10.22
N GLU A 733 15.69 -9.06 10.78
CA GLU A 733 15.71 -7.80 10.03
C GLU A 733 17.12 -7.51 9.51
N SER A 734 17.21 -7.13 8.24
CA SER A 734 18.46 -6.68 7.62
C SER A 734 18.17 -5.61 6.57
N TYR A 735 19.13 -4.71 6.38
CA TYR A 735 19.09 -3.76 5.27
C TYR A 735 19.63 -4.41 4.02
N ILE A 736 18.83 -4.39 2.98
CA ILE A 736 19.17 -4.89 1.66
C ILE A 736 19.28 -3.72 0.70
N THR A 737 20.08 -3.89 -0.35
CA THR A 737 20.14 -2.97 -1.49
C THR A 737 19.46 -3.69 -2.65
N PRO A 738 18.19 -3.40 -2.97
CA PRO A 738 17.50 -4.07 -4.08
C PRO A 738 17.98 -3.56 -5.44
N ASN A 739 17.67 -4.31 -6.49
CA ASN A 739 17.76 -3.78 -7.86
C ASN A 739 16.81 -2.58 -8.01
N LEU A 740 17.30 -1.51 -8.65
CA LEU A 740 16.47 -0.39 -9.06
C LEU A 740 15.87 -0.66 -10.44
N THR A 741 14.70 -0.08 -10.72
CA THR A 741 13.96 -0.30 -11.97
C THR A 741 13.78 1.02 -12.70
N VAL A 742 14.07 1.02 -14.00
CA VAL A 742 13.80 2.15 -14.92
C VAL A 742 13.19 1.64 -16.22
N ALA A 743 12.50 2.52 -16.96
CA ALA A 743 12.07 2.21 -18.31
C ALA A 743 13.08 2.75 -19.33
N ALA A 744 13.41 1.94 -20.33
CA ALA A 744 14.38 2.32 -21.34
C ALA A 744 13.92 3.53 -22.17
N GLN A 745 14.86 4.37 -22.57
CA GLN A 745 14.60 5.43 -23.53
C GLN A 745 14.44 4.85 -24.94
N ILE A 746 13.25 5.03 -25.51
CA ILE A 746 12.96 4.70 -26.91
C ILE A 746 13.45 5.84 -27.81
N HIS A 747 13.98 5.46 -28.98
CA HIS A 747 14.30 6.36 -30.07
C HIS A 747 13.66 5.89 -31.38
N SER A 748 13.27 6.84 -32.23
CA SER A 748 12.96 6.56 -33.63
C SER A 748 14.26 6.37 -34.43
N LEU A 749 14.25 5.58 -35.50
CA LEU A 749 15.48 5.39 -36.29
C LEU A 749 15.95 6.70 -36.96
N GLY A 750 15.04 7.66 -37.18
CA GLY A 750 15.38 9.00 -37.64
C GLY A 750 16.22 9.81 -36.64
N GLU A 751 16.21 9.46 -35.35
CA GLU A 751 16.97 10.13 -34.28
C GLU A 751 18.36 9.53 -34.05
N ILE A 752 18.81 8.59 -34.87
CA ILE A 752 20.06 7.85 -34.64
C ILE A 752 21.29 8.77 -34.50
N GLU A 753 21.33 9.90 -35.21
CA GLU A 753 22.40 10.90 -35.10
C GLU A 753 22.37 11.66 -33.77
N ASN A 754 21.17 11.98 -33.27
CA ASN A 754 21.00 12.60 -31.97
C ASN A 754 21.43 11.62 -30.87
N PHE A 755 21.00 10.36 -30.97
CA PHE A 755 21.46 9.30 -30.08
C PHE A 755 23.00 9.18 -30.08
N ARG A 756 23.62 9.13 -31.27
CA ARG A 756 25.08 9.09 -31.43
C ARG A 756 25.79 10.29 -30.80
N SER A 757 25.22 11.49 -30.91
CA SER A 757 25.79 12.72 -30.37
C SER A 757 25.73 12.76 -28.85
N ASN A 758 24.75 12.09 -28.25
CA ASN A 758 24.59 11.96 -26.81
C ASN A 758 25.41 10.80 -26.20
N LEU A 759 26.02 9.95 -27.03
CA LEU A 759 26.96 8.94 -26.55
C LEU A 759 28.27 9.57 -26.15
N GLU A 760 28.75 9.17 -24.99
CA GLU A 760 30.08 9.52 -24.53
C GLU A 760 31.07 8.41 -24.86
N ILE A 761 32.19 8.77 -25.48
CA ILE A 761 33.17 7.82 -25.98
C ILE A 761 34.46 7.97 -25.20
N LEU A 762 34.87 6.88 -24.54
CA LEU A 762 36.06 6.86 -23.69
C LEU A 762 36.87 5.58 -23.94
N PRO A 763 38.20 5.63 -23.82
CA PRO A 763 39.02 4.43 -23.80
C PRO A 763 38.84 3.69 -22.46
N PHE A 764 38.58 2.38 -22.52
CA PHE A 764 38.47 1.49 -21.36
C PHE A 764 39.06 0.13 -21.70
N ASP A 765 39.95 -0.39 -20.84
CA ASP A 765 40.64 -1.67 -21.04
C ASP A 765 41.27 -1.84 -22.44
N ARG A 766 41.93 -0.79 -22.93
CA ARG A 766 42.57 -0.70 -24.27
C ARG A 766 41.60 -0.74 -25.47
N GLU A 767 40.29 -0.63 -25.24
CA GLU A 767 39.26 -0.54 -26.29
C GLU A 767 38.43 0.75 -26.19
N ILE A 768 37.79 1.16 -27.29
CA ILE A 768 36.83 2.27 -27.29
C ILE A 768 35.50 1.76 -26.71
N THR A 769 35.01 2.44 -25.67
CA THR A 769 33.70 2.16 -25.04
C THR A 769 32.76 3.35 -25.23
N ALA A 770 31.53 3.07 -25.64
CA ALA A 770 30.45 4.05 -25.67
C ALA A 770 29.61 3.94 -24.38
N LEU A 771 29.29 5.08 -23.80
CA LEU A 771 28.39 5.21 -22.65
C LEU A 771 27.14 5.97 -23.06
N PHE A 772 26.00 5.57 -22.50
CA PHE A 772 24.75 6.31 -22.60
C PHE A 772 24.18 6.57 -21.21
N LYS A 773 23.42 7.66 -21.08
CA LYS A 773 22.73 8.03 -19.85
C LYS A 773 21.26 7.73 -19.96
N GLU A 774 20.66 7.30 -18.86
CA GLU A 774 19.22 7.04 -18.76
C GLU A 774 18.76 7.34 -17.33
N GLY A 775 17.97 8.41 -17.17
CA GLY A 775 17.71 8.99 -15.86
C GLY A 775 19.00 9.42 -15.17
N ASP A 776 19.16 9.02 -13.91
CA ASP A 776 20.35 9.29 -13.12
C ASP A 776 21.49 8.29 -13.35
N PHE A 777 21.26 7.28 -14.20
CA PHE A 777 22.21 6.20 -14.43
C PHE A 777 23.03 6.40 -15.71
N THR A 778 24.27 5.91 -15.67
CA THR A 778 25.14 5.82 -16.85
C THR A 778 25.50 4.35 -17.08
N PHE A 779 25.39 3.87 -18.31
CA PHE A 779 25.62 2.48 -18.69
C PHE A 779 26.57 2.37 -19.89
N LYS A 780 27.24 1.22 -20.02
CA LYS A 780 27.97 0.87 -21.25
C LYS A 780 26.99 0.49 -22.35
N CYS A 781 27.19 0.98 -23.57
CA CYS A 781 26.41 0.53 -24.72
C CYS A 781 27.02 -0.76 -25.31
N HIS A 782 26.34 -1.89 -25.12
CA HIS A 782 26.72 -3.18 -25.72
C HIS A 782 26.08 -3.44 -27.07
N GLY A 783 25.12 -2.60 -27.49
CA GLY A 783 24.42 -2.72 -28.74
C GLY A 783 23.06 -2.03 -28.70
N LEU A 784 22.28 -2.21 -29.77
CA LEU A 784 20.93 -1.69 -29.90
C LEU A 784 19.94 -2.84 -30.12
N ARG A 785 18.78 -2.81 -29.46
CA ARG A 785 17.64 -3.66 -29.83
C ARG A 785 16.71 -2.85 -30.72
N PHE A 786 16.32 -3.42 -31.85
CA PHE A 786 15.29 -2.89 -32.73
C PHE A 786 13.98 -3.67 -32.53
N ALA A 787 12.88 -2.92 -32.45
CA ALA A 787 11.53 -3.46 -32.43
C ALA A 787 10.71 -2.77 -33.53
N ARG A 788 10.01 -3.57 -34.32
CA ARG A 788 9.12 -3.07 -35.37
C ARG A 788 7.76 -2.72 -34.76
N VAL A 789 7.22 -1.55 -35.07
CA VAL A 789 5.93 -1.08 -34.52
C VAL A 789 4.72 -1.67 -35.24
N LEU A 790 4.90 -2.19 -36.45
CA LEU A 790 3.86 -2.82 -37.27
C LEU A 790 4.07 -4.33 -37.36
N LYS A 791 2.96 -5.09 -37.44
CA LYS A 791 3.04 -6.54 -37.68
C LYS A 791 3.65 -6.88 -39.04
N ALA A 792 4.11 -8.12 -39.19
CA ALA A 792 4.87 -8.58 -40.35
C ALA A 792 4.14 -8.34 -41.69
N GLU A 793 2.82 -8.49 -41.70
CA GLU A 793 1.95 -8.34 -42.85
C GLU A 793 1.69 -6.89 -43.30
N TRP A 794 2.04 -5.91 -42.46
CA TRP A 794 1.87 -4.48 -42.74
C TRP A 794 3.20 -3.83 -43.09
N GLN A 795 3.14 -2.78 -43.90
CA GLN A 795 4.28 -1.96 -44.30
C GLN A 795 3.88 -0.48 -44.25
N LEU A 796 4.84 0.37 -43.89
CA LEU A 796 4.64 1.80 -43.77
C LEU A 796 5.05 2.52 -45.05
N GLY A 797 4.15 3.35 -45.55
CA GLY A 797 4.36 4.22 -46.70
C GLY A 797 4.15 5.69 -46.38
N TRP A 798 4.68 6.55 -47.25
CA TRP A 798 4.49 7.99 -47.20
C TRP A 798 3.51 8.47 -48.28
N SER A 799 2.41 9.11 -47.86
CA SER A 799 1.43 9.68 -48.78
C SER A 799 1.88 11.05 -49.27
N LYS A 800 2.19 11.18 -50.56
CA LYS A 800 2.59 12.45 -51.18
C LYS A 800 1.44 13.46 -51.23
N SER A 801 0.21 13.00 -51.42
CA SER A 801 -0.96 13.89 -51.53
C SER A 801 -1.41 14.42 -50.18
N GLN A 802 -1.28 13.62 -49.11
CA GLN A 802 -1.73 13.99 -47.77
C GLN A 802 -0.59 14.38 -46.82
N GLN A 803 0.67 14.26 -47.26
CA GLN A 803 1.88 14.55 -46.48
C GLN A 803 1.87 13.88 -45.10
N ARG A 804 1.45 12.61 -45.05
CA ARG A 804 1.38 11.81 -43.82
C ARG A 804 1.63 10.33 -44.06
N GLN A 805 1.96 9.60 -43.00
CA GLN A 805 2.24 8.18 -43.04
C GLN A 805 0.95 7.35 -43.21
N TYR A 806 1.06 6.20 -43.87
CA TYR A 806 -0.03 5.23 -43.96
C TYR A 806 0.52 3.80 -43.90
N ALA A 807 -0.23 2.88 -43.30
CA ALA A 807 0.03 1.46 -43.37
C ALA A 807 -0.70 0.84 -44.56
N HIS A 808 -0.05 -0.11 -45.23
CA HIS A 808 -0.69 -0.94 -46.26
C HIS A 808 -0.17 -2.38 -46.14
N SER A 809 -0.91 -3.32 -46.70
CA SER A 809 -0.51 -4.72 -46.72
C SER A 809 -0.52 -5.24 -48.16
N PRO A 810 0.58 -5.85 -48.63
CA PRO A 810 0.58 -6.58 -49.91
C PRO A 810 -0.36 -7.79 -49.92
N HIS A 811 -0.75 -8.29 -48.73
CA HIS A 811 -1.53 -9.51 -48.57
C HIS A 811 -3.03 -9.23 -48.34
N HIS A 812 -3.37 -8.08 -47.78
CA HIS A 812 -4.77 -7.70 -47.50
C HIS A 812 -5.28 -6.63 -48.50
N LYS A 813 -6.46 -6.86 -49.07
CA LYS A 813 -7.14 -5.89 -49.96
C LYS A 813 -7.87 -4.79 -49.17
N CYS A 814 -7.15 -4.06 -48.32
CA CYS A 814 -7.71 -3.05 -47.41
C CYS A 814 -7.28 -1.61 -47.73
N GLY A 815 -6.46 -1.40 -48.77
CA GLY A 815 -6.01 -0.06 -49.19
C GLY A 815 -5.00 0.56 -48.23
N SER A 816 -4.85 1.89 -48.31
CA SER A 816 -3.97 2.68 -47.42
C SER A 816 -4.74 3.07 -46.15
N LEU A 817 -4.19 2.73 -44.98
CA LEU A 817 -4.76 3.04 -43.68
C LEU A 817 -3.93 4.09 -42.96
N PHE A 818 -4.56 5.16 -42.51
CA PHE A 818 -3.88 6.19 -41.69
C PHE A 818 -3.90 5.82 -40.21
N GLU A 819 -3.04 6.46 -39.42
CA GLU A 819 -2.75 6.09 -38.03
C GLU A 819 -4.00 5.95 -37.15
N GLU A 820 -5.02 6.78 -37.38
CA GLU A 820 -6.29 6.76 -36.64
C GLU A 820 -7.08 5.46 -36.86
N GLN A 821 -6.75 4.71 -37.92
CA GLN A 821 -7.38 3.44 -38.29
C GLN A 821 -6.57 2.22 -37.85
N TRP A 822 -5.33 2.41 -37.36
CA TRP A 822 -4.40 1.31 -37.11
C TRP A 822 -4.84 0.41 -35.96
N GLU A 823 -5.36 1.00 -34.88
CA GLU A 823 -5.86 0.25 -33.73
C GLU A 823 -7.04 -0.64 -34.12
N GLY A 824 -8.08 -0.05 -34.73
CA GLY A 824 -9.28 -0.78 -35.18
C GLY A 824 -9.02 -1.83 -36.26
N LYS A 825 -7.86 -1.77 -36.93
CA LYS A 825 -7.41 -2.75 -37.93
C LYS A 825 -6.27 -3.65 -37.45
N ASN A 826 -5.91 -3.58 -36.17
CA ASN A 826 -4.93 -4.44 -35.53
C ASN A 826 -3.56 -4.43 -36.26
N VAL A 827 -3.13 -3.23 -36.67
CA VAL A 827 -1.90 -2.99 -37.46
C VAL A 827 -0.65 -3.04 -36.57
N TYR A 828 -0.76 -2.57 -35.32
CA TYR A 828 0.36 -2.52 -34.38
C TYR A 828 0.87 -3.91 -34.00
N ALA A 829 2.20 -4.05 -33.94
CA ALA A 829 2.83 -5.23 -33.35
C ALA A 829 2.68 -5.21 -31.82
N SER A 830 2.22 -6.33 -31.28
CA SER A 830 2.11 -6.52 -29.85
C SER A 830 3.47 -6.83 -29.21
N PHE A 831 3.54 -6.77 -27.89
CA PHE A 831 4.68 -7.31 -27.13
C PHE A 831 4.99 -8.76 -27.56
N TRP A 832 3.95 -9.59 -27.66
CA TRP A 832 4.11 -11.02 -27.95
C TRP A 832 4.68 -11.28 -29.35
N ASP A 833 4.42 -10.39 -30.31
CA ASP A 833 4.96 -10.48 -31.67
C ASP A 833 6.46 -10.16 -31.71
N THR A 834 6.91 -9.21 -30.89
CA THR A 834 8.28 -8.67 -30.94
C THR A 834 9.24 -9.27 -29.90
N VAL A 835 8.71 -9.98 -28.89
CA VAL A 835 9.51 -10.52 -27.77
C VAL A 835 9.53 -12.04 -27.74
N ILE A 836 8.39 -12.71 -27.97
CA ILE A 836 8.28 -14.17 -27.89
C ILE A 836 8.15 -14.76 -29.28
N LEU A 837 9.22 -15.39 -29.77
CA LEU A 837 9.23 -16.04 -31.07
C LEU A 837 9.08 -17.56 -30.90
N THR A 838 7.90 -18.10 -31.18
CA THR A 838 7.73 -19.56 -31.15
C THR A 838 8.67 -20.21 -32.17
N SER A 839 9.07 -21.46 -31.93
CA SER A 839 9.95 -22.18 -32.86
C SER A 839 9.37 -22.26 -34.28
N LYS A 840 8.04 -22.32 -34.40
CA LYS A 840 7.32 -22.24 -35.68
C LYS A 840 7.50 -20.87 -36.34
N GLU A 841 7.27 -19.78 -35.61
CA GLU A 841 7.42 -18.41 -36.13
C GLU A 841 8.87 -18.11 -36.49
N LYS A 842 9.84 -18.59 -35.69
CA LYS A 842 11.27 -18.47 -35.97
C LYS A 842 11.63 -19.14 -37.29
N ASN A 843 11.19 -20.37 -37.49
CA ASN A 843 11.45 -21.09 -38.73
C ASN A 843 10.77 -20.41 -39.93
N ALA A 844 9.53 -19.95 -39.77
CA ALA A 844 8.83 -19.19 -40.81
C ALA A 844 9.54 -17.87 -41.15
N GLN A 845 10.07 -17.16 -40.16
CA GLN A 845 10.84 -15.94 -40.37
C GLN A 845 12.15 -16.21 -41.10
N LEU A 846 12.87 -17.29 -40.75
CA LEU A 846 14.09 -17.70 -41.45
C LEU A 846 13.80 -18.07 -42.92
N GLU A 847 12.71 -18.79 -43.18
CA GLU A 847 12.29 -19.13 -44.54
C GLU A 847 11.88 -17.88 -45.34
N PHE A 848 11.12 -16.97 -44.72
CA PHE A 848 10.76 -15.69 -45.32
C PHE A 848 11.99 -14.88 -45.72
N MET A 849 13.01 -14.79 -44.86
CA MET A 849 14.27 -14.11 -45.17
C MET A 849 15.05 -14.80 -46.29
N ARG A 850 15.07 -16.14 -46.34
CA ARG A 850 15.68 -16.89 -47.45
C ARG A 850 15.01 -16.60 -48.79
N ASN A 851 13.70 -16.32 -48.77
CA ASN A 851 12.91 -15.94 -49.93
C ASN A 851 12.96 -14.43 -50.24
N GLY A 852 13.90 -13.68 -49.63
CA GLY A 852 14.11 -12.25 -49.89
C GLY A 852 13.21 -11.31 -49.09
N GLY A 853 12.46 -11.83 -48.11
CA GLY A 853 11.67 -11.06 -47.17
C GLY A 853 12.54 -10.25 -46.20
N LYS A 854 12.11 -9.02 -45.86
CA LYS A 854 12.93 -8.04 -45.12
C LYS A 854 12.27 -7.54 -43.83
N GLN A 855 11.00 -7.86 -43.62
CA GLN A 855 10.20 -7.44 -42.48
C GLN A 855 10.52 -8.29 -41.25
N VAL A 856 11.39 -7.78 -40.38
CA VAL A 856 11.82 -8.46 -39.15
C VAL A 856 11.18 -7.76 -37.94
N LEU A 857 10.45 -8.51 -37.11
CA LEU A 857 9.72 -7.91 -35.97
C LEU A 857 10.64 -7.43 -34.84
N SER A 858 11.76 -8.12 -34.61
CA SER A 858 12.78 -7.69 -33.66
C SER A 858 14.16 -8.19 -34.07
N SER A 859 15.18 -7.37 -33.84
CA SER A 859 16.58 -7.73 -34.08
C SER A 859 17.50 -7.05 -33.06
N VAL A 860 18.72 -7.56 -32.93
CA VAL A 860 19.75 -6.98 -32.07
C VAL A 860 20.97 -6.65 -32.91
N TRP A 861 21.48 -5.42 -32.78
CA TRP A 861 22.76 -5.01 -33.33
C TRP A 861 23.80 -5.01 -32.22
N SER A 862 24.54 -6.12 -32.11
CA SER A 862 25.58 -6.25 -31.09
C SER A 862 26.81 -5.43 -31.46
N TRP A 863 27.33 -4.69 -30.48
CA TRP A 863 28.56 -3.92 -30.60
C TRP A 863 29.73 -4.63 -29.92
N LYS A 864 29.59 -5.92 -29.63
CA LYS A 864 30.64 -6.70 -28.98
C LYS A 864 31.85 -6.85 -29.92
N PRO A 865 33.07 -6.52 -29.47
CA PRO A 865 34.27 -6.79 -30.25
C PRO A 865 34.43 -8.30 -30.48
N CYS A 866 34.76 -8.68 -31.71
CA CYS A 866 35.06 -10.06 -32.07
C CYS A 866 36.58 -10.27 -32.08
N ILE A 867 37.09 -11.34 -31.48
CA ILE A 867 38.53 -11.68 -31.57
C ILE A 867 38.97 -11.88 -33.02
N ARG A 868 38.04 -12.23 -33.91
CA ARG A 868 38.28 -12.55 -35.32
C ARG A 868 38.04 -11.39 -36.29
N THR A 869 37.39 -10.32 -35.87
CA THR A 869 37.08 -9.17 -36.74
C THR A 869 37.26 -7.86 -35.96
N PRO A 870 37.82 -6.80 -36.56
CA PRO A 870 37.93 -5.50 -35.89
C PRO A 870 36.58 -4.78 -35.76
N TYR A 871 35.48 -5.45 -36.10
CA TYR A 871 34.13 -4.93 -35.96
C TYR A 871 33.74 -4.84 -34.49
N GLY A 872 33.44 -3.63 -34.04
CA GLY A 872 33.16 -3.27 -32.66
C GLY A 872 32.77 -1.79 -32.58
N PRO A 873 32.75 -1.19 -31.38
CA PRO A 873 32.25 0.17 -31.18
C PRO A 873 32.95 1.20 -32.08
N ASP A 874 34.28 1.12 -32.22
CA ASP A 874 35.04 2.02 -33.11
C ASP A 874 34.54 1.97 -34.56
N LYS A 875 34.48 0.78 -35.16
CA LYS A 875 34.04 0.62 -36.56
C LYS A 875 32.57 0.97 -36.75
N ILE A 876 31.72 0.62 -35.79
CA ILE A 876 30.29 0.94 -35.86
C ILE A 876 30.06 2.45 -35.84
N LEU A 877 30.80 3.17 -34.99
CA LEU A 877 30.61 4.60 -34.76
C LEU A 877 31.33 5.48 -35.79
N ASN A 878 32.48 5.04 -36.30
CA ASN A 878 33.40 5.91 -37.05
C ASN A 878 33.66 5.47 -38.50
N HIS A 879 33.31 4.25 -38.91
CA HIS A 879 33.56 3.80 -40.28
C HIS A 879 32.56 4.42 -41.28
N PRO A 880 33.01 4.95 -42.44
CA PRO A 880 32.17 5.74 -43.34
C PRO A 880 31.14 4.93 -44.15
N GLU A 881 31.40 3.63 -44.36
CA GLU A 881 30.47 2.71 -45.02
C GLU A 881 30.28 1.42 -44.21
N ALA A 882 29.51 0.47 -44.73
CA ALA A 882 29.37 -0.86 -44.14
C ALA A 882 30.74 -1.55 -44.04
N PHE A 883 31.03 -2.16 -42.90
CA PHE A 883 32.33 -2.79 -42.63
C PHE A 883 32.20 -4.31 -42.72
N ASP A 884 32.91 -4.96 -43.65
CA ASP A 884 32.81 -6.41 -43.91
C ASP A 884 31.35 -6.89 -44.11
N GLY A 885 30.53 -6.08 -44.78
CA GLY A 885 29.10 -6.36 -45.00
C GLY A 885 28.22 -6.16 -43.76
N ARG A 886 28.76 -5.70 -42.64
CA ARG A 886 28.03 -5.42 -41.40
C ARG A 886 27.62 -3.94 -41.29
N PRO A 887 26.50 -3.65 -40.61
CA PRO A 887 26.01 -2.28 -40.43
C PRO A 887 27.00 -1.38 -39.71
N THR A 888 27.08 -0.12 -40.13
CA THR A 888 27.75 0.99 -39.44
C THR A 888 26.75 2.15 -39.35
N LEU A 889 26.97 3.10 -38.44
CA LEU A 889 26.06 4.25 -38.31
C LEU A 889 25.99 5.08 -39.59
N ALA A 890 27.13 5.29 -40.27
CA ALA A 890 27.17 6.03 -41.53
C ALA A 890 26.37 5.32 -42.64
N ALA A 891 26.50 3.99 -42.76
CA ALA A 891 25.72 3.21 -43.74
C ALA A 891 24.22 3.18 -43.41
N LEU A 892 23.87 3.11 -42.13
CA LEU A 892 22.48 3.21 -41.66
C LEU A 892 21.87 4.58 -42.02
N LYS A 893 22.62 5.66 -41.77
CA LYS A 893 22.22 7.03 -42.14
C LYS A 893 22.01 7.17 -43.64
N GLN A 894 22.94 6.68 -44.45
CA GLN A 894 22.81 6.71 -45.90
C GLN A 894 21.55 5.97 -46.37
N GLN A 895 21.25 4.81 -45.78
CA GLN A 895 20.05 4.05 -46.11
C GLN A 895 18.76 4.80 -45.75
N ILE A 896 18.73 5.54 -44.63
CA ILE A 896 17.58 6.38 -44.25
C ILE A 896 17.36 7.49 -45.29
N VAL A 897 18.43 8.18 -45.71
CA VAL A 897 18.36 9.22 -46.74
C VAL A 897 17.83 8.64 -48.05
N THR A 898 18.36 7.50 -48.49
CA THR A 898 17.89 6.82 -49.69
C THR A 898 16.40 6.46 -49.61
N ASN A 899 15.90 6.02 -48.46
CA ASN A 899 14.49 5.71 -48.28
C ASN A 899 13.61 6.97 -48.41
N ASP A 900 14.01 8.09 -47.81
CA ASP A 900 13.29 9.36 -47.91
C ASP A 900 13.30 9.91 -49.35
N GLU A 901 14.44 9.87 -50.04
CA GLU A 901 14.56 10.27 -51.45
C GLU A 901 13.67 9.42 -52.36
N THR A 902 13.66 8.10 -52.17
CA THR A 902 12.86 7.16 -52.94
C THR A 902 11.36 7.40 -52.72
N ALA A 903 10.96 7.62 -51.46
CA ALA A 903 9.60 7.96 -51.07
C ALA A 903 9.20 9.39 -51.49
N ARG A 904 10.18 10.23 -51.88
CA ARG A 904 10.04 11.68 -52.09
C ARG A 904 9.45 12.39 -50.86
N ARG A 905 9.91 12.01 -49.67
CA ARG A 905 9.57 12.68 -48.41
C ARG A 905 10.55 13.84 -48.20
N VAL A 906 10.02 15.06 -48.15
CA VAL A 906 10.81 16.25 -47.77
C VAL A 906 10.63 16.45 -46.28
N ARG A 907 11.73 16.42 -45.52
CA ARG A 907 11.71 16.80 -44.10
C ARG A 907 11.78 18.31 -44.02
N THR A 908 10.83 18.94 -43.33
CA THR A 908 10.90 20.34 -42.91
C THR A 908 11.78 20.48 -41.68
#